data_AF-A0A9E3E3E4-F1
#
_entry.id   AF-A0A9E3E3E4-F1
#
_cell.length_a   1.000
_cell.length_b   1.000
_cell.length_c   1.000
_cell.angle_alpha   90.00
_cell.angle_beta   90.00
_cell.angle_gamma   90.00
#
_symmetry.space_group_name_H-M   'P 1'
#
loop_
_entity.id
_entity.type
_entity.pdbx_description
1 polymer ?
#
loop_
_entity_poly.entity_id
_entity_poly.type
_entity_poly.pdbx_seq_one_letter_code
_entity_poly.pdbx_strand_id
1 'polypeptide(L)'
;GGNGFEHVEMQFLSDVYLRCPDCDGRRYRDEVLEATIRGKSIADALDMTVSEALRFFGTHPEVVQRLRPLVDVGLDYLKLGQPVPTLSGGEAQRLKLAGYLAETEEASDPKLFLFDEPTTGLHFDDVAKLLRAFRQLLEAGHSLVVIEHNLDVIRASDWILDLGPEGGDAGGFIVCEGTPTQVMAHKTSHTGQALREYTDKIGTAPKPDAKEPAGRYLGNAIRIHNAREHNLKNIDVEIPRGRFTVITGVSGSGKSTLAFDILFNEGQRRYLESLNAYARQFVQAASRPDVDAIFGIPPTVAIEQRTSRGGRKSTVGTLTEVHHFLRLLFVKLGTQYCPQCEIPIEPQSEEVIAARIMKDYRNKQITLLAPMVVNRKGVYTDLAKWAAGKGYWHLRVDGKMLPVRPFPRIDRFKEHTIELPVLSLKIDTKAEMPLRQALRTALEMGKGVVHVLEKEVQVFSTKRACRSWGRSFRELDPRLFSYNSKHGWCAACYGTGLAIDDVEWDDERAKTGAEDNVLDSWIEWLEIDQACLECEGKRLNPEALAVLWQGKNIADYGHQPVEALEKLFSGITLAGREREIARDIVTELRSRLGFLREVGLGYLTLDRSAPTLSGGEAQRIRLAAQLGSNLRGVCYILDEPTIGLHHRDNKILLDVLEKLESKGNSLVVVEHDEDTIRRAQHVIDLGPGAGKLGGRVIAQGHADDLVNQPDSLTGRFLREPLRHPLHPRRNGKTSSLEVQKAKLHNLKSVDVSVPLGRLVAVTGVSGSGKSTLARDVLYQSLVEKAAIGCKKISGQKQIERVLEVDQTPIGKTPRSCPATYVGFWDQIRRLFADTTEARVRGWTASRFSFNTSGGRCEECEGQGIKKIAMSFLPDVRVTCESCNGARFNADTLSVKLRGKNVGEVLAMNVDEALDFFAAHPSIQRCLKLLQDVGLGYLTLGQQSPTLSGGEAQRIKLVSELSKSSFPKTLYVLDEPTVGLHMADVEKLIHVLHRLVDAGHTVLVIEHNLDVIAEADWIIDMGPEGGDGGGRVVFQGPPEKARSGKGHTCKALAEFLANRSA
;
A
#
# COMPACT_ATOMS: atom_id res chain seq x y z
N GLY A 1 26.26 10.52 31.40
CA GLY A 1 25.56 11.82 31.44
C GLY A 1 24.47 11.90 32.50
N GLY A 2 24.52 11.17 33.61
CA GLY A 2 23.61 11.37 34.77
C GLY A 2 22.11 11.12 34.55
N ASN A 3 21.65 10.84 33.33
CA ASN A 3 20.22 10.73 33.01
C ASN A 3 19.53 9.48 33.59
N GLY A 4 20.30 8.46 34.02
CA GLY A 4 19.78 7.19 34.52
C GLY A 4 19.23 6.25 33.44
N PHE A 5 19.00 6.79 32.24
CA PHE A 5 18.46 6.06 31.09
C PHE A 5 19.32 6.32 29.84
N GLU A 6 19.43 5.29 29.01
CA GLU A 6 19.96 5.35 27.64
C GLU A 6 18.78 5.52 26.69
N HIS A 7 18.77 6.61 25.91
CA HIS A 7 17.77 6.87 24.90
C HIS A 7 18.17 6.15 23.60
N VAL A 8 17.30 5.25 23.14
CA VAL A 8 17.45 4.55 21.87
C VAL A 8 16.37 5.03 20.93
N GLU A 9 16.76 5.88 19.99
CA GLU A 9 15.87 6.39 18.94
C GLU A 9 15.39 5.23 18.04
N MET A 10 14.08 5.11 17.84
CA MET A 10 13.47 4.08 16.99
C MET A 10 12.78 4.74 15.79
N GLN A 11 12.96 4.16 14.60
CA GLN A 11 12.24 4.62 13.40
C GLN A 11 10.90 3.91 13.29
N PHE A 12 9.80 4.64 13.10
CA PHE A 12 8.43 4.08 12.96
C PHE A 12 7.87 3.35 14.19
N LEU A 13 8.61 3.35 15.30
CA LEU A 13 8.18 2.86 16.61
C LEU A 13 8.46 3.94 17.65
N SER A 14 7.83 3.84 18.81
CA SER A 14 8.15 4.70 19.95
C SER A 14 9.60 4.47 20.40
N ASP A 15 10.28 5.56 20.77
CA ASP A 15 11.64 5.50 21.29
C ASP A 15 11.71 4.64 22.56
N VAL A 16 12.81 3.91 22.71
CA VAL A 16 13.03 3.03 23.86
C VAL A 16 14.00 3.69 24.83
N TYR A 17 13.60 3.78 26.10
CA TYR A 17 14.46 4.26 27.18
C TYR A 17 14.92 3.07 28.02
N LEU A 18 16.17 2.66 27.82
CA LEU A 18 16.76 1.56 28.57
C LEU A 18 17.28 2.10 29.90
N ARG A 19 17.12 1.33 30.98
CA ARG A 19 17.76 1.69 32.24
C ARG A 19 19.27 1.57 32.09
N CYS A 20 19.99 2.54 32.63
CA CYS A 20 21.44 2.47 32.68
C CYS A 20 21.85 1.23 33.49
N PRO A 21 22.69 0.34 32.94
CA PRO A 21 23.06 -0.90 33.62
C PRO A 21 23.83 -0.67 34.93
N ASP A 22 24.48 0.50 35.06
CA ASP A 22 25.28 0.83 36.24
C ASP A 22 24.49 1.45 37.38
N CYS A 23 23.36 2.12 37.11
CA CYS A 23 22.56 2.80 38.15
C CYS A 23 21.08 2.43 38.15
N ASP A 24 20.63 1.55 37.25
CA ASP A 24 19.24 1.06 37.12
C ASP A 24 18.19 2.19 37.14
N GLY A 25 18.45 3.31 36.46
CA GLY A 25 17.52 4.45 36.43
C GLY A 25 17.63 5.41 37.61
N ARG A 26 18.40 5.08 38.65
CA ARG A 26 18.52 5.88 39.89
C ARG A 26 19.40 7.10 39.75
N ARG A 27 20.14 7.25 38.64
CA ARG A 27 20.99 8.42 38.29
C ARG A 27 22.22 8.66 39.19
N TYR A 28 22.25 8.09 40.38
CA TYR A 28 23.30 8.26 41.38
C TYR A 28 24.01 6.93 41.64
N ARG A 29 25.26 7.01 42.12
CA ARG A 29 26.03 5.84 42.57
C ARG A 29 25.55 5.38 43.94
N ASP A 30 25.82 4.12 44.28
CA ASP A 30 25.34 3.52 45.53
C ASP A 30 25.80 4.30 46.78
N GLU A 31 27.01 4.86 46.78
CA GLU A 31 27.51 5.63 47.93
C GLU A 31 26.71 6.93 48.18
N VAL A 32 26.08 7.47 47.15
CA VAL A 32 25.22 8.67 47.25
C VAL A 32 23.82 8.30 47.74
N LEU A 33 23.36 7.08 47.46
CA LEU A 33 22.03 6.60 47.87
C LEU A 33 21.97 6.23 49.36
N GLU A 34 23.11 6.02 50.02
CA GLU A 34 23.19 5.81 51.47
C GLU A 34 22.80 7.07 52.28
N ALA A 35 22.94 8.26 51.70
CA ALA A 35 22.49 9.50 52.32
C ALA A 35 20.97 9.60 52.24
N THR A 36 20.30 9.52 53.41
CA THR A 36 18.83 9.56 53.49
C THR A 36 18.33 10.71 54.36
N ILE A 37 17.18 11.26 53.97
CA ILE A 37 16.40 12.20 54.79
C ILE A 37 15.10 11.49 55.14
N ARG A 38 14.79 11.36 56.43
CA ARG A 38 13.60 10.65 56.94
C ARG A 38 13.41 9.25 56.32
N GLY A 39 14.52 8.52 56.15
CA GLY A 39 14.53 7.15 55.62
C GLY A 39 14.33 7.03 54.11
N LYS A 40 14.43 8.14 53.35
CA LYS A 40 14.35 8.15 51.89
C LYS A 40 15.63 8.73 51.28
N SER A 41 16.16 8.07 50.26
CA SER A 41 17.32 8.52 49.48
C SER A 41 16.94 9.63 48.50
N ILE A 42 17.94 10.24 47.84
CA ILE A 42 17.69 11.22 46.77
C ILE A 42 16.92 10.62 45.58
N ALA A 43 17.11 9.33 45.28
CA ALA A 43 16.35 8.64 44.25
C ALA A 43 14.87 8.48 44.66
N ASP A 44 14.60 8.15 45.92
CA ASP A 44 13.24 8.04 46.46
C ASP A 44 12.53 9.40 46.50
N ALA A 45 13.27 10.48 46.74
CA ALA A 45 12.74 11.84 46.67
C ALA A 45 12.36 12.22 45.24
N LEU A 46 13.20 11.88 44.25
CA LEU A 46 12.90 12.13 42.83
C LEU A 46 11.76 11.26 42.29
N ASP A 47 11.49 10.09 42.87
CA ASP A 47 10.38 9.24 42.44
C ASP A 47 9.01 9.65 43.03
N MET A 48 8.98 10.60 43.97
CA MET A 48 7.74 11.16 44.50
C MET A 48 7.03 12.05 43.48
N THR A 49 5.71 12.01 43.48
CA THR A 49 4.88 13.03 42.82
C THR A 49 5.05 14.39 43.50
N VAL A 50 4.77 15.49 42.80
CA VAL A 50 4.77 16.84 43.39
C VAL A 50 3.87 16.91 44.64
N SER A 51 2.70 16.28 44.60
CA SER A 51 1.79 16.16 45.74
C SER A 51 2.36 15.39 46.95
N GLU A 52 3.09 14.31 46.70
CA GLU A 52 3.77 13.54 47.75
C GLU A 52 4.96 14.31 48.32
N ALA A 53 5.74 14.98 47.46
CA ALA A 53 6.87 15.78 47.85
C ALA A 53 6.44 16.97 48.72
N LEU A 54 5.33 17.65 48.39
CA LEU A 54 4.77 18.73 49.21
C LEU A 54 4.38 18.25 50.61
N ARG A 55 3.81 17.05 50.74
CA ARG A 55 3.51 16.44 52.04
C ARG A 55 4.78 16.05 52.79
N PHE A 56 5.74 15.44 52.09
CA PHE A 56 6.98 14.94 52.69
C PHE A 56 7.91 16.07 53.18
N PHE A 57 8.04 17.13 52.40
CA PHE A 57 8.82 18.32 52.70
C PHE A 57 8.01 19.43 53.38
N GLY A 58 6.82 19.15 53.90
CA GLY A 58 5.93 20.16 54.51
C GLY A 58 6.56 20.96 55.66
N THR A 59 7.62 20.45 56.29
CA THR A 59 8.39 21.15 57.33
C THR A 59 9.54 22.02 56.79
N HIS A 60 9.72 22.09 55.48
CA HIS A 60 10.78 22.84 54.78
C HIS A 60 10.16 23.91 53.88
N PRO A 61 9.99 25.15 54.38
CA PRO A 61 9.29 26.22 53.68
C PRO A 61 9.85 26.52 52.28
N GLU A 62 11.18 26.55 52.14
CA GLU A 62 11.85 26.83 50.86
C GLU A 62 11.52 25.80 49.76
N VAL A 63 11.41 24.51 50.13
CA VAL A 63 11.07 23.44 49.18
C VAL A 63 9.59 23.51 48.81
N VAL A 64 8.73 23.72 49.80
CA VAL A 64 7.27 23.85 49.60
C VAL A 64 6.95 25.02 48.68
N GLN A 65 7.63 26.15 48.88
CA GLN A 65 7.45 27.37 48.07
C GLN A 65 7.81 27.13 46.60
N ARG A 66 8.86 26.36 46.31
CA ARG A 66 9.25 26.01 44.94
C ARG A 66 8.36 24.95 44.28
N LEU A 67 7.74 24.08 45.07
CA LEU A 67 6.84 23.03 44.58
C LEU A 67 5.40 23.50 44.38
N ARG A 68 4.96 24.53 45.12
CA ARG A 68 3.58 25.01 45.10
C ARG A 68 3.10 25.47 43.70
N PRO A 69 3.90 26.23 42.93
CA PRO A 69 3.49 26.67 41.59
C PRO A 69 3.21 25.53 40.61
N LEU A 70 3.86 24.36 40.78
CA LEU A 70 3.58 23.17 39.96
C LEU A 70 2.16 22.66 40.19
N VAL A 71 1.64 22.75 41.42
CA VAL A 71 0.25 22.41 41.72
C VAL A 71 -0.72 23.45 41.17
N ASP A 72 -0.35 24.73 41.25
CA ASP A 72 -1.20 25.83 40.81
C ASP A 72 -1.44 25.80 39.28
N VAL A 73 -0.50 25.24 38.51
CA VAL A 73 -0.66 24.96 37.07
C VAL A 73 -1.22 23.56 36.76
N GLY A 74 -1.58 22.77 37.77
CA GLY A 74 -2.18 21.44 37.62
C GLY A 74 -1.20 20.33 37.20
N LEU A 75 0.04 20.36 37.70
CA LEU A 75 1.08 19.33 37.50
C LEU A 75 1.38 18.54 38.78
N ASP A 76 0.40 18.44 39.68
CA ASP A 76 0.55 17.85 41.00
C ASP A 76 0.80 16.32 41.00
N TYR A 77 0.53 15.66 39.88
CA TYR A 77 0.75 14.23 39.63
C TYR A 77 2.13 13.89 39.06
N LEU A 78 2.90 14.87 38.55
CA LEU A 78 4.20 14.60 37.94
C LEU A 78 5.22 14.16 39.00
N LYS A 79 6.10 13.23 38.65
CA LYS A 79 7.23 12.86 39.51
C LYS A 79 8.35 13.91 39.41
N LEU A 80 8.99 14.24 40.52
CA LEU A 80 10.07 15.25 40.54
C LEU A 80 11.24 14.91 39.61
N GLY A 81 11.55 13.62 39.46
CA GLY A 81 12.61 13.10 38.61
C GLY A 81 12.20 12.81 37.16
N GLN A 82 10.95 13.04 36.79
CA GLN A 82 10.43 12.69 35.46
C GLN A 82 11.23 13.42 34.36
N PRO A 83 11.74 12.72 33.33
CA PRO A 83 12.47 13.37 32.26
C PRO A 83 11.58 14.34 31.47
N VAL A 84 12.03 15.58 31.27
CA VAL A 84 11.31 16.61 30.49
C VAL A 84 10.85 16.14 29.09
N PRO A 85 11.62 15.33 28.33
CA PRO A 85 11.17 14.83 27.02
C PRO A 85 9.96 13.88 27.07
N THR A 86 9.62 13.33 28.25
CA THR A 86 8.45 12.47 28.44
C THR A 86 7.17 13.26 28.71
N LEU A 87 7.26 14.58 28.85
CA LEU A 87 6.12 15.47 29.05
C LEU A 87 5.46 15.79 27.71
N SER A 88 4.14 15.85 27.70
CA SER A 88 3.36 16.41 26.60
C SER A 88 3.69 17.90 26.39
N GLY A 89 3.37 18.43 25.20
CA GLY A 89 3.58 19.85 24.89
C GLY A 89 2.93 20.79 25.91
N GLY A 90 1.69 20.50 26.32
CA GLY A 90 0.97 21.27 27.33
C GLY A 90 1.54 21.13 28.75
N GLU A 91 2.06 19.96 29.14
CA GLU A 91 2.78 19.80 30.42
C GLU A 91 4.10 20.57 30.44
N ALA A 92 4.85 20.56 29.34
CA ALA A 92 6.11 21.29 29.21
C ALA A 92 5.92 22.82 29.26
N GLN A 93 4.85 23.33 28.65
CA GLN A 93 4.48 24.75 28.74
C GLN A 93 4.10 25.13 30.18
N ARG A 94 3.26 24.33 30.85
CA ARG A 94 2.84 24.58 32.24
C ARG A 94 4.00 24.46 33.24
N LEU A 95 4.96 23.57 32.99
CA LEU A 95 6.18 23.46 33.79
C LEU A 95 7.02 24.74 33.72
N LYS A 96 7.16 25.35 32.53
CA LYS A 96 7.83 26.65 32.37
C LYS A 96 7.08 27.76 33.10
N LEU A 97 5.74 27.78 32.99
CA LEU A 97 4.88 28.74 33.69
C LEU A 97 5.07 28.66 35.22
N ALA A 98 5.06 27.46 35.79
CA ALA A 98 5.34 27.23 37.21
C ALA A 98 6.74 27.72 37.63
N GLY A 99 7.74 27.57 36.75
CA GLY A 99 9.08 28.11 36.98
C GLY A 99 9.08 29.63 37.18
N TYR A 100 8.37 30.38 36.33
CA TYR A 100 8.24 31.83 36.49
C TYR A 100 7.44 32.25 37.71
N LEU A 101 6.34 31.54 38.00
CA LEU A 101 5.55 31.79 39.21
C LEU A 101 6.37 31.56 40.49
N ALA A 102 7.33 30.61 40.48
CA ALA A 102 8.23 30.35 41.60
C ALA A 102 9.31 31.43 41.82
N GLU A 103 9.51 32.37 40.89
CA GLU A 103 10.53 33.43 40.95
C GLU A 103 9.98 34.79 41.44
N THR A 104 8.68 34.91 41.71
CA THR A 104 7.95 36.19 41.87
C THR A 104 8.13 36.94 43.20
N GLU A 105 9.16 36.64 44.02
CA GLU A 105 9.37 37.34 45.31
C GLU A 105 10.32 38.54 45.29
N GLU A 106 11.04 38.79 44.19
CA GLU A 106 11.80 40.04 44.00
C GLU A 106 11.15 40.89 42.91
N ALA A 107 11.19 42.22 43.07
CA ALA A 107 10.68 43.20 42.10
C ALA A 107 11.37 43.01 40.73
N SER A 108 10.83 42.09 39.95
CA SER A 108 11.26 41.73 38.61
C SER A 108 10.68 42.73 37.64
N ASP A 109 11.50 43.19 36.68
CA ASP A 109 11.04 44.02 35.58
C ASP A 109 9.78 43.41 34.91
N PRO A 110 8.83 44.23 34.44
CA PRO A 110 7.66 43.76 33.71
C PRO A 110 8.06 42.90 32.50
N LYS A 111 7.58 41.65 32.44
CA LYS A 111 7.83 40.72 31.34
C LYS A 111 6.59 40.58 30.45
N LEU A 112 6.82 40.36 29.16
CA LEU A 112 5.78 39.98 28.20
C LEU A 112 5.86 38.47 27.96
N PHE A 113 4.79 37.76 28.26
CA PHE A 113 4.65 36.33 27.98
C PHE A 113 3.84 36.11 26.72
N LEU A 114 4.33 35.22 25.84
CA LEU A 114 3.63 34.80 24.63
C LEU A 114 3.30 33.30 24.75
N PHE A 115 2.02 32.96 24.64
CA PHE A 115 1.52 31.59 24.69
C PHE A 115 0.84 31.23 23.37
N ASP A 116 1.12 30.04 22.87
CA ASP A 116 0.54 29.49 21.65
C ASP A 116 -0.25 28.23 22.00
N GLU A 117 -1.56 28.31 21.86
CA GLU A 117 -2.58 27.28 22.18
C GLU A 117 -2.35 26.55 23.52
N PRO A 118 -2.26 27.27 24.66
CA PRO A 118 -1.93 26.66 25.94
C PRO A 118 -3.04 25.76 26.51
N THR A 119 -4.23 25.72 25.88
CA THR A 119 -5.33 24.86 26.32
C THR A 119 -5.44 23.53 25.58
N THR A 120 -4.60 23.29 24.57
CA THR A 120 -4.66 22.08 23.74
C THR A 120 -4.53 20.81 24.59
N GLY A 121 -5.59 19.99 24.57
CA GLY A 121 -5.66 18.71 25.29
C GLY A 121 -5.99 18.81 26.79
N LEU A 122 -6.38 19.97 27.31
CA LEU A 122 -6.77 20.15 28.72
C LEU A 122 -8.26 19.89 28.98
N HIS A 123 -8.57 19.30 30.14
CA HIS A 123 -9.92 19.25 30.68
C HIS A 123 -10.34 20.64 31.21
N PHE A 124 -11.65 20.92 31.29
CA PHE A 124 -12.18 22.23 31.72
C PHE A 124 -11.65 22.68 33.09
N ASP A 125 -11.48 21.76 34.03
CA ASP A 125 -10.94 22.05 35.37
C ASP A 125 -9.48 22.52 35.33
N ASP A 126 -8.69 22.02 34.38
CA ASP A 126 -7.28 22.40 34.22
C ASP A 126 -7.14 23.71 33.45
N VAL A 127 -8.05 24.00 32.50
CA VAL A 127 -8.17 25.35 31.89
C VAL A 127 -8.46 26.39 32.98
N ALA A 128 -9.32 26.07 33.96
CA ALA A 128 -9.59 26.96 35.09
C ALA A 128 -8.38 27.18 36.03
N LYS A 129 -7.48 26.19 36.16
CA LYS A 129 -6.20 26.37 36.89
C LYS A 129 -5.25 27.26 36.10
N LEU A 130 -5.13 27.04 34.78
CA LEU A 130 -4.32 27.86 33.89
C LEU A 130 -4.76 29.34 33.89
N LEU A 131 -6.06 29.61 33.84
CA LEU A 131 -6.61 30.98 33.93
C LEU A 131 -6.36 31.65 35.29
N ARG A 132 -6.18 30.87 36.38
CA ARG A 132 -5.76 31.41 37.67
C ARG A 132 -4.27 31.77 37.66
N ALA A 133 -3.43 30.92 37.07
CA ALA A 133 -2.01 31.20 36.89
C ALA A 133 -1.76 32.45 36.02
N PHE A 134 -2.54 32.64 34.94
CA PHE A 134 -2.47 33.86 34.13
C PHE A 134 -2.82 35.11 34.93
N ARG A 135 -3.87 35.06 35.77
CA ARG A 135 -4.22 36.17 36.67
C ARG A 135 -3.11 36.51 37.65
N GLN A 136 -2.45 35.51 38.23
CA GLN A 136 -1.31 35.76 39.12
C GLN A 136 -0.16 36.49 38.41
N LEU A 137 0.14 36.13 37.14
CA LEU A 137 1.14 36.86 36.36
C LEU A 137 0.72 38.30 36.04
N LEU A 138 -0.56 38.53 35.71
CA LEU A 138 -1.10 39.89 35.50
C LEU A 138 -1.02 40.73 36.78
N GLU A 139 -1.39 40.16 37.93
CA GLU A 139 -1.31 40.80 39.25
C GLU A 139 0.14 41.12 39.66
N ALA A 140 1.10 40.30 39.22
CA ALA A 140 2.53 40.56 39.37
C ALA A 140 3.06 41.66 38.42
N GLY A 141 2.21 42.28 37.60
CA GLY A 141 2.58 43.38 36.70
C GLY A 141 3.15 42.93 35.36
N HIS A 142 2.92 41.68 34.95
CA HIS A 142 3.33 41.16 33.64
C HIS A 142 2.23 41.30 32.59
N SER A 143 2.60 41.29 31.32
CA SER A 143 1.67 41.29 30.19
C SER A 143 1.64 39.93 29.51
N LEU A 144 0.45 39.49 29.07
CA LEU A 144 0.25 38.20 28.41
C LEU A 144 -0.36 38.40 27.02
N VAL A 145 0.21 37.73 26.03
CA VAL A 145 -0.36 37.55 24.69
C VAL A 145 -0.61 36.06 24.50
N VAL A 146 -1.85 35.69 24.25
CA VAL A 146 -2.27 34.29 24.14
C VAL A 146 -2.94 34.09 22.78
N ILE A 147 -2.44 33.13 22.00
CA ILE A 147 -3.06 32.64 20.77
C ILE A 147 -3.95 31.46 21.18
N GLU A 148 -5.24 31.53 20.91
CA GLU A 148 -6.22 30.51 21.33
C GLU A 148 -7.41 30.41 20.38
N HIS A 149 -8.09 29.26 20.46
CA HIS A 149 -9.38 28.97 19.83
C HIS A 149 -10.48 28.61 20.86
N ASN A 150 -10.12 28.47 22.13
CA ASN A 150 -10.97 28.12 23.28
C ASN A 150 -11.70 29.37 23.78
N LEU A 151 -13.03 29.31 23.70
CA LEU A 151 -13.90 30.43 24.00
C LEU A 151 -13.88 30.85 25.47
N ASP A 152 -13.50 29.98 26.42
CA ASP A 152 -13.34 30.36 27.83
C ASP A 152 -12.15 31.29 28.04
N VAL A 153 -11.03 31.01 27.37
CA VAL A 153 -9.82 31.85 27.44
C VAL A 153 -10.04 33.15 26.68
N ILE A 154 -10.61 33.06 25.47
CA ILE A 154 -10.92 34.23 24.64
C ILE A 154 -11.91 35.16 25.36
N ARG A 155 -12.93 34.62 26.03
CA ARG A 155 -13.88 35.43 26.81
C ARG A 155 -13.26 36.06 28.05
N ALA A 156 -12.29 35.39 28.68
CA ALA A 156 -11.62 35.87 29.88
C ALA A 156 -10.53 36.92 29.60
N SER A 157 -10.21 37.19 28.33
CA SER A 157 -9.18 38.18 27.98
C SER A 157 -9.68 39.62 28.14
N ASP A 158 -8.75 40.53 28.44
CA ASP A 158 -9.03 41.96 28.53
C ASP A 158 -9.17 42.59 27.12
N TRP A 159 -8.48 42.03 26.13
CA TRP A 159 -8.44 42.50 24.74
C TRP A 159 -8.30 41.32 23.77
N ILE A 160 -8.99 41.37 22.64
CA ILE A 160 -8.96 40.35 21.58
C ILE A 160 -8.48 41.01 20.29
N LEU A 161 -7.57 40.33 19.60
CA LEU A 161 -7.17 40.63 18.23
C LEU A 161 -7.69 39.52 17.33
N ASP A 162 -8.75 39.78 16.57
CA ASP A 162 -9.34 38.78 15.67
C ASP A 162 -8.68 38.86 14.29
N LEU A 163 -8.03 37.76 13.88
CA LEU A 163 -7.34 37.64 12.60
C LEU A 163 -8.18 36.82 11.63
N GLY A 164 -8.30 37.30 10.39
CA GLY A 164 -9.13 36.68 9.36
C GLY A 164 -9.20 37.55 8.11
N PRO A 165 -10.35 37.60 7.40
CA PRO A 165 -11.59 36.85 7.65
C PRO A 165 -11.46 35.34 7.43
N GLU A 166 -10.45 34.89 6.67
CA GLU A 166 -10.20 33.48 6.36
C GLU A 166 -8.76 33.08 6.76
N GLY A 167 -8.41 31.80 6.62
CA GLY A 167 -7.03 31.32 6.76
C GLY A 167 -6.21 31.38 5.46
N GLY A 168 -4.89 31.27 5.56
CA GLY A 168 -3.99 31.16 4.40
C GLY A 168 -3.83 32.48 3.62
N ASP A 169 -3.77 32.42 2.29
CA ASP A 169 -3.55 33.60 1.42
C ASP A 169 -4.68 34.64 1.48
N ALA A 170 -5.87 34.24 1.97
CA ALA A 170 -7.03 35.11 2.20
C ALA A 170 -7.12 35.63 3.66
N GLY A 171 -6.13 35.30 4.49
CA GLY A 171 -6.05 35.70 5.90
C GLY A 171 -4.94 36.70 6.19
N GLY A 172 -4.71 36.94 7.49
CA GLY A 172 -3.64 37.82 7.97
C GLY A 172 -4.02 39.29 8.13
N PHE A 173 -5.31 39.62 7.97
CA PHE A 173 -5.85 40.94 8.28
C PHE A 173 -6.47 40.94 9.68
N ILE A 174 -6.35 42.06 10.39
CA ILE A 174 -7.11 42.29 11.63
C ILE A 174 -8.56 42.59 11.22
N VAL A 175 -9.47 41.67 11.54
CA VAL A 175 -10.91 41.79 11.24
C VAL A 175 -11.56 42.77 12.22
N CYS A 176 -11.22 42.63 13.49
CA CYS A 176 -11.55 43.59 14.54
C CYS A 176 -10.63 43.40 15.75
N GLU A 177 -10.49 44.44 16.55
CA GLU A 177 -9.82 44.40 17.84
C GLU A 177 -10.64 45.15 18.89
N GLY A 178 -10.58 44.69 20.13
CA GLY A 178 -11.35 45.30 21.22
C GLY A 178 -11.53 44.36 22.40
N THR A 179 -12.28 44.84 23.40
CA THR A 179 -12.77 43.98 24.49
C THR A 179 -13.65 42.86 23.93
N PRO A 180 -13.82 41.73 24.67
CA PRO A 180 -14.71 40.65 24.24
C PRO A 180 -16.10 41.13 23.82
N THR A 181 -16.67 42.10 24.54
CA THR A 181 -17.98 42.69 24.21
C THR A 181 -18.00 43.47 22.88
N GLN A 182 -16.90 44.15 22.53
CA GLN A 182 -16.77 44.89 21.27
C GLN A 182 -16.58 43.93 20.08
N VAL A 183 -15.77 42.88 20.25
CA VAL A 183 -15.62 41.82 19.23
C VAL A 183 -16.93 41.08 19.02
N MET A 184 -17.67 40.77 20.10
CA MET A 184 -19.03 40.24 20.02
C MET A 184 -20.02 41.18 19.34
N ALA A 185 -19.78 42.47 19.19
CA ALA A 185 -20.65 43.37 18.43
C ALA A 185 -20.31 43.39 16.93
N HIS A 186 -19.13 42.88 16.54
CA HIS A 186 -18.65 42.92 15.17
C HIS A 186 -19.37 41.89 14.29
N LYS A 187 -19.95 42.35 13.18
CA LYS A 187 -20.84 41.53 12.33
C LYS A 187 -20.10 40.51 11.46
N THR A 188 -18.87 40.80 11.08
CA THR A 188 -18.06 39.98 10.16
C THR A 188 -16.98 39.15 10.86
N SER A 189 -16.87 39.25 12.19
CA SER A 189 -15.92 38.47 12.98
C SER A 189 -16.49 37.09 13.28
N HIS A 190 -15.80 36.03 12.84
CA HIS A 190 -16.15 34.66 13.20
C HIS A 190 -15.98 34.41 14.70
N THR A 191 -14.92 34.96 15.30
CA THR A 191 -14.69 34.90 16.76
C THR A 191 -15.81 35.61 17.53
N GLY A 192 -16.24 36.79 17.08
CA GLY A 192 -17.37 37.52 17.64
C GLY A 192 -18.68 36.76 17.54
N GLN A 193 -18.92 36.07 16.42
CA GLN A 193 -20.08 35.18 16.26
C GLN A 193 -20.04 34.01 17.24
N ALA A 194 -18.90 33.31 17.32
CA ALA A 194 -18.73 32.18 18.22
C ALA A 194 -18.90 32.59 19.70
N LEU A 195 -18.37 33.75 20.10
CA LEU A 195 -18.53 34.29 21.45
C LEU A 195 -19.98 34.66 21.79
N ARG A 196 -20.76 35.20 20.84
CA ARG A 196 -22.20 35.45 21.00
C ARG A 196 -22.95 34.15 21.26
N GLU A 197 -22.77 33.17 20.37
CA GLU A 197 -23.42 31.85 20.49
C GLU A 197 -23.03 31.13 21.79
N TYR A 198 -21.78 31.27 22.22
CA TYR A 198 -21.27 30.69 23.48
C TYR A 198 -21.84 31.40 24.71
N THR A 199 -21.92 32.72 24.70
CA THR A 199 -22.46 33.51 25.82
C THR A 199 -23.97 33.28 25.97
N ASP A 200 -24.70 33.15 24.86
CA ASP A 200 -26.13 32.82 24.88
C ASP A 200 -26.40 31.42 25.47
N LYS A 201 -25.52 30.44 25.17
CA LYS A 201 -25.57 29.08 25.74
C LYS A 201 -25.23 29.04 27.24
N ILE A 202 -24.39 29.95 27.75
CA ILE A 202 -24.03 30.02 29.18
C ILE A 202 -25.02 30.88 29.98
N GLY A 203 -25.59 31.94 29.38
CA GLY A 203 -26.50 32.89 30.02
C GLY A 203 -27.93 32.39 30.20
N THR A 204 -28.32 31.34 29.48
CA THR A 204 -29.59 30.63 29.67
C THR A 204 -29.31 29.26 30.24
N ALA A 205 -29.00 29.14 31.54
CA ALA A 205 -28.93 27.83 32.17
C ALA A 205 -30.30 27.14 32.05
N PRO A 206 -30.47 26.11 31.20
CA PRO A 206 -31.65 25.29 31.27
C PRO A 206 -31.49 24.40 32.50
N LYS A 207 -32.57 24.15 33.23
CA LYS A 207 -32.64 22.94 34.06
C LYS A 207 -32.20 21.75 33.18
N PRO A 208 -31.45 20.78 33.71
CA PRO A 208 -30.95 19.64 32.94
C PRO A 208 -32.12 18.68 32.65
N ASP A 209 -33.00 19.07 31.73
CA ASP A 209 -34.09 18.24 31.21
C ASP A 209 -34.15 18.23 29.69
N ALA A 210 -33.25 18.95 29.02
CA ALA A 210 -32.94 18.65 27.63
C ALA A 210 -31.83 17.60 27.64
N LYS A 211 -32.20 16.32 27.60
CA LYS A 211 -31.34 15.34 26.93
C LYS A 211 -30.91 16.00 25.63
N GLU A 212 -29.60 16.08 25.39
CA GLU A 212 -29.09 16.35 24.04
C GLU A 212 -30.00 15.60 23.07
N PRO A 213 -30.44 16.21 21.95
CA PRO A 213 -31.02 15.41 20.89
C PRO A 213 -29.92 14.44 20.52
N ALA A 214 -29.99 13.22 21.06
CA ALA A 214 -29.05 12.15 20.80
C ALA A 214 -28.93 12.14 19.30
N GLY A 215 -27.75 12.49 18.79
CA GLY A 215 -27.57 12.73 17.37
C GLY A 215 -28.19 11.56 16.63
N ARG A 216 -29.36 11.77 16.01
CA ARG A 216 -30.07 10.77 15.21
C ARG A 216 -29.29 10.47 13.91
N TYR A 217 -28.04 10.91 13.83
CA TYR A 217 -27.05 10.62 12.79
C TYR A 217 -26.19 9.40 13.09
N LEU A 218 -26.36 8.73 14.24
CA LEU A 218 -25.81 7.39 14.47
C LEU A 218 -26.83 6.32 14.07
N GLY A 219 -27.19 6.29 12.79
CA GLY A 219 -27.69 5.04 12.23
C GLY A 219 -26.55 4.01 12.31
N ASN A 220 -26.85 2.78 12.74
CA ASN A 220 -25.92 1.65 12.66
C ASN A 220 -25.69 1.18 11.20
N ALA A 221 -25.91 2.04 10.21
CA ALA A 221 -25.85 1.72 8.79
C ALA A 221 -25.39 2.92 7.95
N ILE A 222 -24.73 2.62 6.84
CA ILE A 222 -24.43 3.54 5.75
C ILE A 222 -25.68 3.62 4.87
N ARG A 223 -26.20 4.82 4.63
CA ARG A 223 -27.40 5.01 3.81
C ARG A 223 -27.06 5.81 2.57
N ILE A 224 -27.41 5.27 1.41
CA ILE A 224 -27.25 5.91 0.11
C ILE A 224 -28.65 6.18 -0.43
N HIS A 225 -28.93 7.42 -0.79
CA HIS A 225 -30.22 7.83 -1.34
C HIS A 225 -30.11 8.22 -2.81
N ASN A 226 -31.03 7.69 -3.61
CA ASN A 226 -31.16 7.94 -5.06
C ASN A 226 -29.83 7.87 -5.81
N ALA A 227 -29.15 6.74 -5.74
CA ALA A 227 -27.89 6.54 -6.46
C ALA A 227 -28.12 6.41 -7.97
N ARG A 228 -27.41 7.22 -8.78
CA ARG A 228 -27.55 7.31 -10.24
C ARG A 228 -26.26 7.12 -11.02
N GLU A 229 -25.13 6.96 -10.32
CA GLU A 229 -23.83 6.76 -10.97
C GLU A 229 -23.90 5.62 -12.01
N HIS A 230 -23.30 5.84 -13.17
CA HIS A 230 -23.31 4.94 -14.32
C HIS A 230 -24.69 4.41 -14.74
N ASN A 231 -25.00 3.14 -14.43
CA ASN A 231 -26.24 2.47 -14.85
C ASN A 231 -27.27 2.35 -13.71
N LEU A 232 -26.98 2.84 -12.51
CA LEU A 232 -27.88 2.78 -11.36
C LEU A 232 -29.16 3.59 -11.58
N LYS A 233 -30.29 3.09 -11.06
CA LYS A 233 -31.64 3.58 -11.37
C LYS A 233 -32.31 4.29 -10.19
N ASN A 234 -31.66 5.32 -9.63
CA ASN A 234 -32.11 6.02 -8.43
C ASN A 234 -32.33 5.05 -7.27
N ILE A 235 -31.33 4.23 -6.95
CA ILE A 235 -31.49 3.21 -5.92
C ILE A 235 -31.26 3.78 -4.52
N ASP A 236 -32.07 3.36 -3.57
CA ASP A 236 -31.82 3.52 -2.14
C ASP A 236 -31.19 2.24 -1.59
N VAL A 237 -30.11 2.37 -0.81
CA VAL A 237 -29.38 1.24 -0.24
C VAL A 237 -29.02 1.54 1.21
N GLU A 238 -29.25 0.57 2.10
CA GLU A 238 -28.81 0.62 3.50
C GLU A 238 -27.80 -0.50 3.79
N ILE A 239 -26.59 -0.16 4.23
CA ILE A 239 -25.52 -1.13 4.51
C ILE A 239 -25.21 -1.12 6.00
N PRO A 240 -25.42 -2.21 6.75
CA PRO A 240 -25.15 -2.23 8.18
C PRO A 240 -23.65 -2.06 8.48
N ARG A 241 -23.34 -1.18 9.43
CA ARG A 241 -21.98 -0.94 9.91
C ARG A 241 -21.52 -2.08 10.81
N GLY A 242 -20.22 -2.35 10.77
CA GLY A 242 -19.58 -3.39 11.60
C GLY A 242 -20.03 -4.80 11.26
N ARG A 243 -20.54 -5.01 10.04
CA ARG A 243 -20.99 -6.31 9.53
C ARG A 243 -20.31 -6.65 8.22
N PHE A 244 -20.28 -7.95 7.92
CA PHE A 244 -19.91 -8.47 6.61
C PHE A 244 -21.08 -8.41 5.61
N THR A 245 -21.01 -7.43 4.71
CA THR A 245 -21.96 -7.23 3.60
C THR A 245 -21.38 -7.71 2.27
N VAL A 246 -22.14 -8.48 1.50
CA VAL A 246 -21.80 -8.87 0.13
C VAL A 246 -22.73 -8.18 -0.87
N ILE A 247 -22.16 -7.64 -1.95
CA ILE A 247 -22.89 -7.12 -3.12
C ILE A 247 -22.73 -8.16 -4.24
N THR A 248 -23.84 -8.73 -4.70
CA THR A 248 -23.87 -9.78 -5.71
C THR A 248 -24.79 -9.42 -6.90
N GLY A 249 -24.83 -10.29 -7.91
CA GLY A 249 -25.60 -10.10 -9.14
C GLY A 249 -24.77 -10.29 -10.41
N VAL A 250 -25.40 -10.30 -11.59
CA VAL A 250 -24.72 -10.60 -12.87
C VAL A 250 -23.62 -9.61 -13.25
N SER A 251 -22.67 -10.04 -14.10
CA SER A 251 -21.61 -9.16 -14.62
C SER A 251 -22.22 -7.91 -15.28
N GLY A 252 -21.79 -6.71 -14.87
CA GLY A 252 -22.35 -5.45 -15.38
C GLY A 252 -23.68 -4.99 -14.74
N SER A 253 -24.15 -5.61 -13.65
CA SER A 253 -25.39 -5.18 -12.98
C SER A 253 -25.29 -3.87 -12.18
N GLY A 254 -24.08 -3.34 -11.94
CA GLY A 254 -23.83 -2.10 -11.18
C GLY A 254 -23.13 -2.29 -9.81
N LYS A 255 -22.61 -3.49 -9.52
CA LYS A 255 -21.97 -3.81 -8.22
C LYS A 255 -20.73 -2.97 -7.93
N SER A 256 -19.79 -2.95 -8.86
CA SER A 256 -18.55 -2.17 -8.73
C SER A 256 -18.85 -0.67 -8.69
N THR A 257 -19.90 -0.22 -9.36
CA THR A 257 -20.36 1.16 -9.26
C THR A 257 -20.85 1.53 -7.86
N LEU A 258 -21.68 0.68 -7.25
CA LEU A 258 -22.13 0.91 -5.88
C LEU A 258 -20.97 0.84 -4.87
N ALA A 259 -20.05 -0.13 -5.03
CA ALA A 259 -18.95 -0.38 -4.11
C ALA A 259 -17.78 0.61 -4.26
N PHE A 260 -17.28 0.82 -5.45
CA PHE A 260 -16.06 1.61 -5.69
C PHE A 260 -16.38 3.05 -6.11
N ASP A 261 -17.22 3.21 -7.14
CA ASP A 261 -17.49 4.55 -7.70
C ASP A 261 -18.26 5.44 -6.71
N ILE A 262 -19.09 4.84 -5.86
CA ILE A 262 -19.87 5.53 -4.82
C ILE A 262 -19.25 5.39 -3.43
N LEU A 263 -19.29 4.20 -2.82
CA LEU A 263 -18.89 4.03 -1.41
C LEU A 263 -17.41 4.34 -1.19
N PHE A 264 -16.51 3.72 -1.95
CA PHE A 264 -15.08 3.94 -1.77
C PHE A 264 -14.71 5.40 -2.02
N ASN A 265 -15.08 5.95 -3.18
CA ASN A 265 -14.76 7.33 -3.55
C ASN A 265 -15.32 8.35 -2.57
N GLU A 266 -16.56 8.19 -2.10
CA GLU A 266 -17.14 9.13 -1.14
C GLU A 266 -16.47 9.04 0.24
N GLY A 267 -16.18 7.83 0.72
CA GLY A 267 -15.48 7.63 1.99
C GLY A 267 -14.04 8.18 1.95
N GLN A 268 -13.34 7.97 0.84
CA GLN A 268 -12.00 8.50 0.63
C GLN A 268 -12.02 10.02 0.52
N ARG A 269 -12.96 10.58 -0.26
CA ARG A 269 -13.14 12.03 -0.40
C ARG A 269 -13.38 12.69 0.95
N ARG A 270 -14.33 12.18 1.76
CA ARG A 270 -14.63 12.74 3.10
C ARG A 270 -13.43 12.65 4.05
N TYR A 271 -12.68 11.56 3.99
CA TYR A 271 -11.44 11.43 4.77
C TYR A 271 -10.38 12.44 4.33
N LEU A 272 -10.16 12.62 3.03
CA LEU A 272 -9.23 13.60 2.49
C LEU A 272 -9.65 15.04 2.78
N GLU A 273 -10.96 15.31 2.82
CA GLU A 273 -11.51 16.61 3.23
C GLU A 273 -11.24 16.94 4.70
N SER A 274 -11.09 15.92 5.55
CA SER A 274 -10.70 16.10 6.96
C SER A 274 -9.21 16.42 7.16
N LEU A 275 -8.38 16.24 6.13
CA LEU A 275 -6.96 16.61 6.21
C LEU A 275 -6.78 18.13 6.28
N ASN A 276 -5.63 18.56 6.80
CA ASN A 276 -5.31 19.99 6.89
C ASN A 276 -5.27 20.65 5.49
N ALA A 277 -5.44 21.97 5.45
CA ALA A 277 -5.54 22.71 4.18
C ALA A 277 -4.31 22.54 3.27
N TYR A 278 -3.12 22.40 3.85
CA TYR A 278 -1.87 22.16 3.13
C TYR A 278 -1.88 20.79 2.42
N ALA A 279 -2.22 19.71 3.13
CA ALA A 279 -2.30 18.37 2.54
C ALA A 279 -3.37 18.28 1.44
N ARG A 280 -4.50 19.00 1.60
CA ARG A 280 -5.54 19.12 0.57
C ARG A 280 -5.07 19.77 -0.72
N GLN A 281 -4.06 20.65 -0.71
CA GLN A 281 -3.51 21.24 -1.94
C GLN A 281 -2.78 20.22 -2.83
N PHE A 282 -2.22 19.16 -2.22
CA PHE A 282 -1.46 18.13 -2.94
C PHE A 282 -2.31 16.90 -3.30
N VAL A 283 -3.51 16.78 -2.73
CA VAL A 283 -4.40 15.66 -2.97
C VAL A 283 -5.67 16.16 -3.67
N GLN A 284 -5.75 15.94 -4.98
CA GLN A 284 -6.98 16.20 -5.71
C GLN A 284 -8.05 15.18 -5.28
N ALA A 285 -9.14 15.68 -4.71
CA ALA A 285 -10.29 14.86 -4.37
C ALA A 285 -10.93 14.28 -5.65
N ALA A 286 -11.38 13.02 -5.58
CA ALA A 286 -12.19 12.42 -6.63
C ALA A 286 -13.46 13.25 -6.90
N SER A 287 -14.00 13.15 -8.12
CA SER A 287 -15.29 13.74 -8.46
C SER A 287 -16.38 13.22 -7.52
N ARG A 288 -17.32 14.08 -7.13
CA ARG A 288 -18.46 13.64 -6.32
C ARG A 288 -19.30 12.63 -7.11
N PRO A 289 -19.68 11.49 -6.51
CA PRO A 289 -20.59 10.55 -7.16
C PRO A 289 -21.98 11.17 -7.33
N ASP A 290 -22.71 10.75 -8.37
CA ASP A 290 -24.09 11.17 -8.63
C ASP A 290 -25.07 10.43 -7.72
N VAL A 291 -25.30 11.04 -6.55
CA VAL A 291 -26.20 10.60 -5.49
C VAL A 291 -26.86 11.82 -4.84
N ASP A 292 -28.04 11.67 -4.26
CA ASP A 292 -28.68 12.79 -3.55
C ASP A 292 -28.05 13.02 -2.17
N ALA A 293 -27.84 11.93 -1.43
CA ALA A 293 -27.23 11.99 -0.11
C ALA A 293 -26.61 10.66 0.29
N ILE A 294 -25.51 10.74 1.04
CA ILE A 294 -24.89 9.59 1.71
C ILE A 294 -24.68 9.92 3.19
N PHE A 295 -25.17 9.05 4.07
CA PHE A 295 -25.07 9.20 5.52
C PHE A 295 -24.31 8.03 6.15
N GLY A 296 -23.61 8.31 7.26
CA GLY A 296 -23.00 7.26 8.09
C GLY A 296 -21.77 6.57 7.50
N ILE A 297 -21.19 7.10 6.41
CA ILE A 297 -20.02 6.51 5.74
C ILE A 297 -18.74 6.72 6.58
N PRO A 298 -18.04 5.65 7.01
CA PRO A 298 -16.74 5.75 7.67
C PRO A 298 -15.60 5.97 6.64
N PRO A 299 -14.35 6.19 7.09
CA PRO A 299 -13.19 6.11 6.22
C PRO A 299 -13.13 4.76 5.48
N THR A 300 -12.88 4.80 4.18
CA THR A 300 -12.90 3.61 3.31
C THR A 300 -11.49 3.21 2.88
N VAL A 301 -11.29 1.90 2.72
CA VAL A 301 -10.06 1.32 2.17
C VAL A 301 -10.45 0.30 1.10
N ALA A 302 -10.03 0.54 -0.14
CA ALA A 302 -10.25 -0.38 -1.25
C ALA A 302 -9.13 -1.45 -1.35
N ILE A 303 -9.54 -2.70 -1.56
CA ILE A 303 -8.68 -3.83 -1.89
C ILE A 303 -9.15 -4.36 -3.25
N GLU A 304 -8.69 -3.70 -4.31
CA GLU A 304 -8.98 -4.05 -5.70
C GLU A 304 -7.98 -5.04 -6.29
N GLN A 305 -8.42 -5.76 -7.32
CA GLN A 305 -7.60 -6.70 -8.07
C GLN A 305 -6.52 -6.04 -8.96
N ARG A 306 -6.78 -4.80 -9.41
CA ARG A 306 -6.00 -4.13 -10.47
C ARG A 306 -5.16 -2.94 -10.02
N THR A 307 -4.95 -2.75 -8.72
CA THR A 307 -3.96 -1.78 -8.28
C THR A 307 -2.54 -2.23 -8.63
N SER A 308 -1.67 -1.27 -8.98
CA SER A 308 -0.28 -1.48 -9.40
C SER A 308 0.37 -2.63 -8.64
N ARG A 309 0.61 -3.75 -9.31
CA ARG A 309 1.58 -4.74 -8.85
C ARG A 309 2.87 -3.96 -8.71
N GLY A 310 3.32 -3.73 -7.48
CA GLY A 310 4.50 -2.90 -7.22
C GLY A 310 5.66 -3.31 -8.14
N GLY A 311 6.54 -2.36 -8.45
CA GLY A 311 7.64 -2.58 -9.38
C GLY A 311 8.57 -3.73 -8.99
N ARG A 312 9.56 -4.08 -9.82
CA ARG A 312 10.48 -5.22 -9.57
C ARG A 312 11.25 -5.09 -8.25
N LYS A 313 11.45 -3.86 -7.76
CA LYS A 313 12.03 -3.57 -6.44
C LYS A 313 11.07 -3.82 -5.28
N SER A 314 9.77 -3.89 -5.51
CA SER A 314 8.79 -4.31 -4.50
C SER A 314 8.87 -5.82 -4.32
N THR A 315 8.87 -6.25 -3.06
CA THR A 315 8.89 -7.66 -2.65
C THR A 315 7.75 -7.95 -1.68
N VAL A 316 7.52 -9.23 -1.37
CA VAL A 316 6.61 -9.64 -0.29
C VAL A 316 6.97 -8.94 1.02
N GLY A 317 8.27 -8.85 1.35
CA GLY A 317 8.76 -8.20 2.57
C GLY A 317 8.52 -6.69 2.61
N THR A 318 8.60 -5.99 1.49
CA THR A 318 8.29 -4.55 1.46
C THR A 318 6.80 -4.28 1.51
N LEU A 319 5.98 -5.07 0.79
CA LEU A 319 4.52 -4.93 0.74
C LEU A 319 3.85 -5.22 2.08
N THR A 320 4.45 -6.10 2.89
CA THR A 320 3.96 -6.48 4.22
C THR A 320 4.61 -5.68 5.35
N GLU A 321 5.55 -4.80 4.98
CA GLU A 321 6.44 -4.05 5.85
C GLU A 321 7.33 -4.89 6.77
N VAL A 322 7.31 -6.23 6.67
CA VAL A 322 8.20 -7.12 7.43
C VAL A 322 9.67 -6.75 7.20
N HIS A 323 10.04 -6.38 5.98
CA HIS A 323 11.40 -5.92 5.66
C HIS A 323 11.78 -4.66 6.42
N HIS A 324 10.85 -3.74 6.71
CA HIS A 324 11.13 -2.52 7.48
C HIS A 324 11.51 -2.84 8.92
N PHE A 325 10.79 -3.78 9.56
CA PHE A 325 11.13 -4.24 10.91
C PHE A 325 12.44 -5.05 10.95
N LEU A 326 12.72 -5.85 9.91
CA LEU A 326 14.02 -6.52 9.78
C LEU A 326 15.16 -5.49 9.65
N ARG A 327 15.00 -4.44 8.85
CA ARG A 327 16.00 -3.35 8.74
C ARG A 327 16.27 -2.71 10.10
N LEU A 328 15.24 -2.44 10.89
CA LEU A 328 15.40 -1.92 12.25
C LEU A 328 16.16 -2.89 13.15
N LEU A 329 15.80 -4.18 13.13
CA LEU A 329 16.46 -5.21 13.92
C LEU A 329 17.97 -5.27 13.62
N PHE A 330 18.34 -5.28 12.34
CA PHE A 330 19.72 -5.34 11.90
C PHE A 330 20.53 -4.09 12.24
N VAL A 331 19.90 -2.91 12.19
CA VAL A 331 20.55 -1.65 12.61
C VAL A 331 20.87 -1.67 14.10
N LYS A 332 19.97 -2.22 14.93
CA LYS A 332 20.09 -2.17 16.38
C LYS A 332 20.89 -3.32 16.99
N LEU A 333 20.80 -4.52 16.43
CA LEU A 333 21.42 -5.74 16.98
C LEU A 333 22.44 -6.40 16.05
N GLY A 334 22.52 -5.98 14.79
CA GLY A 334 23.44 -6.56 13.81
C GLY A 334 24.89 -6.22 14.14
N THR A 335 25.74 -7.25 14.12
CA THR A 335 27.19 -7.07 14.19
C THR A 335 27.71 -6.82 12.78
N GLN A 336 28.36 -5.68 12.55
CA GLN A 336 28.94 -5.35 11.26
C GLN A 336 30.29 -6.06 11.12
N TYR A 337 30.48 -6.79 10.02
CA TYR A 337 31.75 -7.38 9.62
C TYR A 337 32.31 -6.59 8.44
N CYS A 338 33.62 -6.70 8.25
CA CYS A 338 34.24 -6.12 7.07
C CYS A 338 33.99 -7.01 5.84
N PRO A 339 33.49 -6.47 4.72
CA PRO A 339 33.25 -7.25 3.50
C PRO A 339 34.51 -7.88 2.88
N GLN A 340 35.71 -7.45 3.28
CA GLN A 340 36.99 -7.95 2.75
C GLN A 340 37.71 -8.90 3.71
N CYS A 341 37.69 -8.63 5.02
CA CYS A 341 38.39 -9.44 6.04
C CYS A 341 37.47 -10.45 6.74
N GLU A 342 36.14 -10.27 6.67
CA GLU A 342 35.15 -11.06 7.43
C GLU A 342 35.39 -11.08 8.96
N ILE A 343 36.14 -10.10 9.48
CA ILE A 343 36.37 -9.92 10.92
C ILE A 343 35.33 -8.92 11.46
N PRO A 344 34.80 -9.14 12.67
CA PRO A 344 33.88 -8.22 13.31
C PRO A 344 34.53 -6.84 13.49
N ILE A 345 33.77 -5.81 13.19
CA ILE A 345 34.20 -4.42 13.35
C ILE A 345 34.11 -4.07 14.83
N GLU A 346 35.24 -3.72 15.42
CA GLU A 346 35.37 -3.36 16.82
C GLU A 346 35.79 -1.90 16.98
N PRO A 347 35.57 -1.30 18.16
CA PRO A 347 36.21 -0.04 18.52
C PRO A 347 37.74 -0.19 18.50
N GLN A 348 38.44 0.85 18.01
CA GLN A 348 39.89 0.95 18.00
C GLN A 348 40.33 2.16 18.82
N SER A 349 41.48 2.07 19.49
CA SER A 349 42.00 3.17 20.30
C SER A 349 42.52 4.31 19.43
N GLU A 350 42.54 5.52 19.99
CA GLU A 350 43.11 6.71 19.35
C GLU A 350 44.57 6.48 18.91
N GLU A 351 45.31 5.67 19.68
CA GLU A 351 46.71 5.32 19.42
C GLU A 351 46.86 4.48 18.15
N VAL A 352 45.95 3.53 17.91
CA VAL A 352 45.94 2.69 16.70
C VAL A 352 45.64 3.56 15.47
N ILE A 353 44.70 4.49 15.60
CA ILE A 353 44.36 5.44 14.52
C ILE A 353 45.57 6.32 14.20
N ALA A 354 46.23 6.89 15.22
CA ALA A 354 47.41 7.73 15.03
C ALA A 354 48.56 6.97 14.36
N ALA A 355 48.88 5.77 14.85
CA ALA A 355 49.93 4.93 14.28
C ALA A 355 49.67 4.58 12.81
N ARG A 356 48.40 4.35 12.46
CA ARG A 356 47.99 4.05 11.09
C ARG A 356 48.10 5.26 10.17
N ILE A 357 47.66 6.44 10.63
CA ILE A 357 47.82 7.68 9.86
C ILE A 357 49.31 7.95 9.59
N MET A 358 50.17 7.73 10.60
CA MET A 358 51.63 7.85 10.46
C MET A 358 52.22 6.89 9.42
N LYS A 359 51.67 5.67 9.32
CA LYS A 359 52.10 4.64 8.37
C LYS A 359 51.61 4.92 6.94
N ASP A 360 50.30 5.12 6.78
CA ASP A 360 49.63 5.16 5.47
C ASP A 360 49.85 6.50 4.74
N TYR A 361 50.09 7.58 5.50
CA TYR A 361 50.27 8.94 4.96
C TYR A 361 51.69 9.49 5.10
N ARG A 362 52.71 8.63 5.29
CA ARG A 362 54.11 9.07 5.45
C ARG A 362 54.55 10.01 4.31
N ASN A 363 55.13 11.15 4.66
CA ASN A 363 55.56 12.25 3.78
C ASN A 363 54.45 12.95 2.98
N LYS A 364 53.18 12.64 3.23
CA LYS A 364 52.03 13.27 2.58
C LYS A 364 51.45 14.40 3.43
N GLN A 365 50.75 15.32 2.79
CA GLN A 365 50.05 16.42 3.46
C GLN A 365 48.58 16.04 3.60
N ILE A 366 48.09 16.00 4.84
CA ILE A 366 46.72 15.61 5.15
C ILE A 366 46.00 16.72 5.92
N THR A 367 44.67 16.72 5.85
CA THR A 367 43.81 17.57 6.68
C THR A 367 42.90 16.68 7.52
N LEU A 368 42.93 16.89 8.84
CA LEU A 368 42.00 16.28 9.77
C LEU A 368 40.71 17.10 9.82
N LEU A 369 39.59 16.42 9.56
CA LEU A 369 38.25 16.97 9.49
C LEU A 369 37.39 16.32 10.58
N ALA A 370 36.73 17.12 11.41
CA ALA A 370 35.72 16.64 12.35
C ALA A 370 34.33 16.69 11.67
N PRO A 371 33.68 15.55 11.38
CA PRO A 371 32.35 15.55 10.78
C PRO A 371 31.31 16.03 11.80
N MET A 372 30.78 17.24 11.60
CA MET A 372 29.78 17.85 12.48
C MET A 372 28.36 17.44 12.07
N VAL A 373 28.14 17.30 10.76
CA VAL A 373 26.86 16.92 10.15
C VAL A 373 27.18 16.00 8.97
N VAL A 374 26.46 14.88 8.83
CA VAL A 374 26.65 13.96 7.71
C VAL A 374 25.29 13.62 7.10
N ASN A 375 25.08 13.94 5.83
CA ASN A 375 23.87 13.69 5.05
C ASN A 375 22.55 14.00 5.79
N ARG A 376 22.45 15.20 6.38
CA ARG A 376 21.22 15.66 7.05
C ARG A 376 20.71 16.98 6.47
N LYS A 377 19.38 17.12 6.38
CA LYS A 377 18.70 18.35 5.96
C LYS A 377 18.68 19.37 7.09
N GLY A 378 18.83 20.65 6.79
CA GLY A 378 18.73 21.70 7.81
C GLY A 378 19.39 23.03 7.45
N VAL A 379 19.12 24.04 8.27
CA VAL A 379 19.72 25.39 8.18
C VAL A 379 20.83 25.49 9.21
N TYR A 380 22.07 25.23 8.80
CA TYR A 380 23.22 25.11 9.74
C TYR A 380 23.90 26.45 10.06
N THR A 381 23.14 27.54 10.12
CA THR A 381 23.68 28.89 10.39
C THR A 381 24.24 29.01 11.81
N ASP A 382 23.63 28.34 12.79
CA ASP A 382 24.11 28.40 14.18
C ASP A 382 25.38 27.57 14.38
N LEU A 383 25.55 26.49 13.61
CA LEU A 383 26.81 25.74 13.56
C LEU A 383 27.95 26.61 13.01
N ALA A 384 27.69 27.41 11.98
CA ALA A 384 28.66 28.36 11.44
C ALA A 384 29.00 29.48 12.43
N LYS A 385 28.01 30.03 13.15
CA LYS A 385 28.24 31.01 14.23
C LYS A 385 29.09 30.40 15.36
N TRP A 386 28.79 29.17 15.76
CA TRP A 386 29.56 28.44 16.76
C TRP A 386 31.02 28.24 16.32
N ALA A 387 31.24 27.80 15.07
CA ALA A 387 32.58 27.62 14.51
C ALA A 387 33.36 28.95 14.49
N ALA A 388 32.70 30.05 14.12
CA ALA A 388 33.29 31.39 14.17
C ALA A 388 33.65 31.83 15.59
N GLY A 389 32.79 31.53 16.58
CA GLY A 389 33.06 31.80 18.00
C GLY A 389 34.24 31.01 18.57
N LYS A 390 34.56 29.86 17.98
CA LYS A 390 35.72 29.01 18.30
C LYS A 390 36.98 29.36 17.50
N GLY A 391 36.94 30.38 16.64
CA GLY A 391 38.09 30.87 15.88
C GLY A 391 38.34 30.18 14.53
N TYR A 392 37.40 29.38 14.03
CA TYR A 392 37.51 28.76 12.70
C TYR A 392 36.98 29.72 11.62
N TRP A 393 37.68 29.79 10.48
CA TRP A 393 37.34 30.70 9.37
C TRP A 393 36.56 30.02 8.25
N HIS A 394 36.67 28.69 8.11
CA HIS A 394 36.06 27.92 7.05
C HIS A 394 35.44 26.62 7.58
N LEU A 395 34.36 26.19 6.95
CA LEU A 395 33.74 24.87 7.08
C LEU A 395 33.75 24.19 5.71
N ARG A 396 33.96 22.88 5.67
CA ARG A 396 33.82 22.10 4.44
C ARG A 396 32.37 21.62 4.33
N VAL A 397 31.61 22.17 3.40
CA VAL A 397 30.20 21.83 3.15
C VAL A 397 30.10 21.18 1.78
N ASP A 398 29.59 19.95 1.73
CA ASP A 398 29.44 19.14 0.51
C ASP A 398 30.72 19.09 -0.35
N GLY A 399 31.86 18.96 0.32
CA GLY A 399 33.18 18.89 -0.31
C GLY A 399 33.80 20.25 -0.67
N LYS A 400 33.07 21.37 -0.54
CA LYS A 400 33.57 22.73 -0.82
C LYS A 400 33.91 23.47 0.47
N MET A 401 35.01 24.22 0.48
CA MET A 401 35.39 25.08 1.61
C MET A 401 34.59 26.38 1.55
N LEU A 402 33.70 26.60 2.52
CA LEU A 402 32.86 27.79 2.64
C LEU A 402 33.27 28.63 3.86
N PRO A 403 33.27 29.98 3.75
CA PRO A 403 33.57 30.85 4.88
C PRO A 403 32.47 30.80 5.94
N VAL A 404 32.82 30.94 7.22
CA VAL A 404 31.82 31.03 8.30
C VAL A 404 31.25 32.44 8.48
N ARG A 405 31.91 33.46 7.92
CA ARG A 405 31.50 34.87 7.96
C ARG A 405 31.77 35.56 6.62
N PRO A 406 30.74 35.93 5.84
CA PRO A 406 29.35 35.50 5.97
C PRO A 406 29.18 34.03 5.55
N PHE A 407 28.40 33.25 6.31
CA PHE A 407 28.08 31.87 5.92
C PHE A 407 27.02 31.87 4.80
N PRO A 408 27.26 31.20 3.66
CA PRO A 408 26.31 31.17 2.55
C PRO A 408 25.01 30.44 2.92
N ARG A 409 23.88 30.89 2.36
CA ARG A 409 22.59 30.20 2.52
C ARG A 409 22.60 28.90 1.72
N ILE A 410 22.66 27.78 2.45
CA ILE A 410 22.48 26.43 1.92
C ILE A 410 21.01 26.03 1.93
N ASP A 411 20.62 25.11 1.05
CA ASP A 411 19.23 24.71 0.81
C ASP A 411 18.72 23.80 1.94
N ARG A 412 17.76 24.30 2.73
CA ARG A 412 17.20 23.56 3.88
C ARG A 412 16.58 22.21 3.52
N PHE A 413 16.20 21.98 2.27
CA PHE A 413 15.51 20.76 1.83
C PHE A 413 16.46 19.70 1.27
N LYS A 414 17.75 20.04 1.05
CA LYS A 414 18.79 19.12 0.59
C LYS A 414 19.60 18.56 1.74
N GLU A 415 20.09 17.33 1.57
CA GLU A 415 21.01 16.73 2.53
C GLU A 415 22.38 17.38 2.39
N HIS A 416 22.97 17.77 3.52
CA HIS A 416 24.29 18.38 3.57
C HIS A 416 25.24 17.58 4.46
N THR A 417 26.52 17.56 4.08
CA THR A 417 27.63 17.08 4.91
C THR A 417 28.52 18.25 5.27
N ILE A 418 28.68 18.54 6.57
CA ILE A 418 29.46 19.65 7.11
C ILE A 418 30.58 19.11 8.00
N GLU A 419 31.80 19.44 7.62
CA GLU A 419 33.02 18.98 8.28
C GLU A 419 33.85 20.20 8.72
N LEU A 420 34.37 20.16 9.95
CA LEU A 420 35.23 21.20 10.51
C LEU A 420 36.70 20.85 10.26
N PRO A 421 37.48 21.66 9.52
CA PRO A 421 38.92 21.48 9.36
C PRO A 421 39.65 21.80 10.66
N VAL A 422 40.18 20.78 11.33
CA VAL A 422 40.86 20.91 12.62
C VAL A 422 42.31 21.33 12.42
N LEU A 423 43.05 20.58 11.61
CA LEU A 423 44.47 20.88 11.32
C LEU A 423 44.92 20.24 10.00
N SER A 424 45.71 20.98 9.23
CA SER A 424 46.44 20.46 8.08
C SER A 424 47.92 20.31 8.44
N LEU A 425 48.48 19.13 8.25
CA LEU A 425 49.88 18.84 8.60
C LEU A 425 50.51 17.87 7.59
N LYS A 426 51.85 17.96 7.45
CA LYS A 426 52.66 17.00 6.71
C LYS A 426 53.12 15.91 7.67
N ILE A 427 52.90 14.65 7.30
CA ILE A 427 53.19 13.51 8.17
C ILE A 427 54.67 13.13 8.05
N ASP A 428 55.47 13.58 9.00
CA ASP A 428 56.88 13.20 9.19
C ASP A 428 57.12 12.66 10.61
N THR A 429 58.36 12.26 10.93
CA THR A 429 58.70 11.71 12.26
C THR A 429 58.60 12.73 13.39
N LYS A 430 58.56 14.03 13.10
CA LYS A 430 58.40 15.10 14.11
C LYS A 430 56.93 15.49 14.32
N ALA A 431 56.05 15.11 13.39
CA ALA A 431 54.63 15.43 13.39
C ALA A 431 53.77 14.54 14.31
N GLU A 432 54.34 13.52 14.97
CA GLU A 432 53.56 12.55 15.76
C GLU A 432 52.80 13.21 16.93
N MET A 433 53.45 14.07 17.72
CA MET A 433 52.82 14.73 18.86
C MET A 433 51.74 15.76 18.42
N PRO A 434 51.98 16.63 17.42
CA PRO A 434 50.93 17.48 16.83
C PRO A 434 49.75 16.69 16.24
N LEU A 435 50.03 15.57 15.55
CA LEU A 435 48.99 14.71 15.00
C LEU A 435 48.09 14.16 16.09
N ARG A 436 48.65 13.62 17.19
CA ARG A 436 47.86 13.05 18.29
C ARG A 436 46.95 14.08 18.95
N GLN A 437 47.43 15.31 19.18
CA GLN A 437 46.61 16.38 19.75
C GLN A 437 45.47 16.80 18.82
N ALA A 438 45.76 16.98 17.53
CA ALA A 438 44.74 17.35 16.54
C ALA A 438 43.73 16.22 16.32
N LEU A 439 44.19 14.96 16.32
CA LEU A 439 43.35 13.78 16.20
C LEU A 439 42.38 13.66 17.37
N ARG A 440 42.85 13.84 18.61
CA ARG A 440 41.99 13.84 19.80
C ARG A 440 40.91 14.91 19.73
N THR A 441 41.30 16.12 19.33
CA THR A 441 40.37 17.25 19.14
C THR A 441 39.33 16.92 18.06
N ALA A 442 39.77 16.35 16.93
CA ALA A 442 38.87 15.99 15.84
C ALA A 442 37.91 14.85 16.21
N LEU A 443 38.38 13.87 16.97
CA LEU A 443 37.56 12.77 17.48
C LEU A 443 36.54 13.25 18.53
N GLU A 444 36.93 14.14 19.45
CA GLU A 444 36.01 14.73 20.43
C GLU A 444 34.90 15.52 19.73
N MET A 445 35.25 16.40 18.78
CA MET A 445 34.29 17.20 18.03
C MET A 445 33.41 16.34 17.09
N GLY A 446 33.98 15.32 16.46
CA GLY A 446 33.29 14.37 15.58
C GLY A 446 32.62 13.19 16.30
N LYS A 447 32.46 13.25 17.64
CA LYS A 447 31.82 12.21 18.47
C LYS A 447 32.37 10.79 18.27
N GLY A 448 33.69 10.71 18.10
CA GLY A 448 34.46 9.48 17.91
C GLY A 448 34.76 9.14 16.44
N VAL A 449 34.42 10.01 15.49
CA VAL A 449 34.74 9.86 14.06
C VAL A 449 35.61 11.03 13.59
N VAL A 450 36.59 10.74 12.74
CA VAL A 450 37.44 11.74 12.08
C VAL A 450 37.56 11.39 10.59
N HIS A 451 37.51 12.42 9.76
CA HIS A 451 37.74 12.31 8.32
C HIS A 451 39.15 12.80 8.00
N VAL A 452 39.91 12.04 7.22
CA VAL A 452 41.27 12.38 6.80
C VAL A 452 41.26 12.65 5.31
N LEU A 453 41.58 13.89 4.93
CA LEU A 453 41.60 14.34 3.54
C LEU A 453 43.03 14.45 3.02
N GLU A 454 43.38 13.67 2.00
CA GLU A 454 44.59 13.85 1.17
C GLU A 454 44.18 14.22 -0.27
N LYS A 455 43.63 13.24 -1.01
CA LYS A 455 42.97 13.41 -2.32
C LYS A 455 41.50 13.01 -2.24
N GLU A 456 41.25 11.88 -1.58
CA GLU A 456 39.92 11.41 -1.18
C GLU A 456 39.79 11.45 0.34
N VAL A 457 38.55 11.46 0.83
CA VAL A 457 38.25 11.44 2.26
C VAL A 457 38.22 10.01 2.77
N GLN A 458 39.13 9.67 3.68
CA GLN A 458 39.08 8.41 4.43
C GLN A 458 38.48 8.62 5.82
N VAL A 459 37.63 7.70 6.24
CA VAL A 459 36.99 7.74 7.57
C VAL A 459 37.82 6.91 8.55
N PHE A 460 38.10 7.48 9.72
CA PHE A 460 38.61 6.78 10.89
C PHE A 460 37.62 6.92 12.05
N SER A 461 37.37 5.85 12.78
CA SER A 461 36.44 5.84 13.91
C SER A 461 37.03 5.11 15.09
N THR A 462 36.90 5.68 16.28
CA THR A 462 37.20 4.99 17.55
C THR A 462 36.16 3.94 17.90
N LYS A 463 34.99 3.98 17.25
CA LYS A 463 33.86 3.10 17.53
C LYS A 463 33.80 1.89 16.59
N ARG A 464 34.27 2.02 15.34
CA ARG A 464 34.01 1.03 14.28
C ARG A 464 35.14 0.95 13.24
N ALA A 465 36.06 -0.03 13.38
CA ALA A 465 37.04 -0.36 12.33
C ALA A 465 37.34 -1.87 12.17
N CYS A 466 37.71 -2.32 10.95
CA CYS A 466 38.27 -3.67 10.75
C CYS A 466 39.68 -3.71 11.36
N ARG A 467 39.96 -4.66 12.25
CA ARG A 467 41.31 -4.84 12.85
C ARG A 467 42.41 -5.18 11.84
N SER A 468 42.06 -5.87 10.75
CA SER A 468 43.05 -6.34 9.75
C SER A 468 43.40 -5.25 8.73
N TRP A 469 42.39 -4.59 8.15
CA TRP A 469 42.58 -3.55 7.12
C TRP A 469 42.55 -2.12 7.67
N GLY A 470 42.22 -1.94 8.95
CA GLY A 470 42.06 -0.66 9.65
C GLY A 470 40.90 0.24 9.15
N ARG A 471 40.26 -0.09 8.02
CA ARG A 471 39.19 0.72 7.40
C ARG A 471 38.08 0.94 8.43
N SER A 472 37.70 2.20 8.65
CA SER A 472 36.59 2.52 9.54
C SER A 472 35.28 2.63 8.79
N PHE A 473 34.21 2.25 9.47
CA PHE A 473 32.88 2.14 8.89
C PHE A 473 31.94 3.17 9.52
N ARG A 474 30.91 3.57 8.76
CA ARG A 474 29.88 4.50 9.22
C ARG A 474 28.94 3.80 10.22
N GLU A 475 28.15 4.61 10.92
CA GLU A 475 27.06 4.08 11.73
C GLU A 475 26.03 3.36 10.85
N LEU A 476 25.41 2.31 11.39
CA LEU A 476 24.41 1.54 10.65
C LEU A 476 23.15 2.39 10.55
N ASP A 477 22.74 2.69 9.32
CA ASP A 477 21.52 3.43 9.00
C ASP A 477 20.51 2.45 8.38
N PRO A 478 19.21 2.49 8.72
CA PRO A 478 18.18 1.65 8.10
C PRO A 478 18.17 1.73 6.57
N ARG A 479 18.64 2.82 5.97
CA ARG A 479 18.77 3.01 4.51
C ARG A 479 19.84 2.11 3.88
N LEU A 480 20.83 1.64 4.64
CA LEU A 480 21.83 0.67 4.19
C LEU A 480 21.20 -0.70 3.88
N PHE A 481 20.13 -1.04 4.60
CA PHE A 481 19.42 -2.31 4.44
C PHE A 481 18.22 -2.21 3.48
N SER A 482 18.12 -1.13 2.72
CA SER A 482 17.06 -0.90 1.74
C SER A 482 17.61 -0.96 0.33
N TYR A 483 17.11 -1.90 -0.47
CA TYR A 483 17.37 -1.97 -1.91
C TYR A 483 16.55 -0.93 -2.72
N ASN A 484 15.72 -0.11 -2.05
CA ASN A 484 15.07 1.07 -2.65
C ASN A 484 15.88 2.36 -2.44
N SER A 485 17.02 2.27 -1.75
CA SER A 485 17.89 3.41 -1.44
C SER A 485 19.26 3.22 -2.07
N LYS A 486 19.81 4.31 -2.63
CA LYS A 486 21.18 4.33 -3.15
C LYS A 486 22.26 3.92 -2.14
N HIS A 487 21.94 4.02 -0.85
CA HIS A 487 22.86 3.64 0.22
C HIS A 487 22.98 2.13 0.41
N GLY A 488 21.94 1.37 0.03
CA GLY A 488 21.85 -0.06 0.34
C GLY A 488 21.80 -0.97 -0.88
N TRP A 489 21.37 -0.47 -2.04
CA TRP A 489 21.22 -1.28 -3.24
C TRP A 489 22.55 -1.80 -3.79
N CYS A 490 22.52 -2.95 -4.47
CA CYS A 490 23.65 -3.41 -5.29
C CYS A 490 23.86 -2.45 -6.47
N ALA A 491 25.12 -2.11 -6.77
CA ALA A 491 25.46 -1.14 -7.80
C ALA A 491 25.19 -1.67 -9.21
N ALA A 492 25.41 -2.98 -9.48
CA ALA A 492 25.14 -3.56 -10.78
C ALA A 492 23.65 -3.66 -11.13
N CYS A 493 22.78 -4.00 -10.17
CA CYS A 493 21.35 -4.21 -10.45
C CYS A 493 20.41 -3.11 -9.93
N TYR A 494 20.96 -2.06 -9.30
CA TYR A 494 20.21 -0.97 -8.67
C TYR A 494 19.09 -1.45 -7.72
N GLY A 495 19.30 -2.59 -7.06
CA GLY A 495 18.35 -3.16 -6.09
C GLY A 495 17.23 -4.02 -6.68
N THR A 496 17.23 -4.26 -7.99
CA THR A 496 16.25 -5.17 -8.64
C THR A 496 16.57 -6.65 -8.38
N GLY A 497 17.85 -6.99 -8.25
CA GLY A 497 18.34 -8.36 -8.13
C GLY A 497 18.52 -9.10 -9.47
N LEU A 498 18.22 -8.45 -10.59
CA LEU A 498 18.34 -9.03 -11.94
C LEU A 498 19.60 -8.55 -12.66
N ALA A 499 20.10 -9.35 -13.61
CA ALA A 499 21.25 -9.01 -14.44
C ALA A 499 20.85 -7.99 -15.51
N ILE A 500 21.12 -6.71 -15.25
CA ILE A 500 20.88 -5.63 -16.21
C ILE A 500 22.19 -5.41 -16.98
N ASP A 501 22.36 -6.09 -18.10
CA ASP A 501 23.54 -5.91 -18.96
C ASP A 501 23.37 -4.63 -19.83
N ASP A 502 24.42 -3.79 -19.86
CA ASP A 502 24.67 -2.71 -20.84
C ASP A 502 23.50 -1.78 -21.21
N VAL A 503 22.86 -1.14 -20.23
CA VAL A 503 22.11 0.10 -20.51
C VAL A 503 23.07 1.27 -20.34
N GLU A 504 23.31 2.09 -21.38
CA GLU A 504 24.08 3.34 -21.22
C GLU A 504 23.21 4.36 -20.46
N TRP A 505 23.60 4.66 -19.21
CA TRP A 505 22.89 5.62 -18.36
C TRP A 505 23.48 7.02 -18.56
N ASP A 506 22.64 7.98 -18.94
CA ASP A 506 23.04 9.40 -18.92
C ASP A 506 23.49 9.80 -17.50
N ASP A 507 24.58 10.58 -17.41
CA ASP A 507 25.25 10.97 -16.14
C ASP A 507 24.33 11.69 -15.14
N GLU A 508 23.26 12.36 -15.60
CA GLU A 508 22.26 12.99 -14.72
C GLU A 508 21.25 11.99 -14.14
N ARG A 509 20.92 10.91 -14.87
CA ARG A 509 20.02 9.84 -14.41
C ARG A 509 20.72 8.87 -13.46
N ALA A 510 22.01 8.63 -13.66
CA ALA A 510 22.83 7.89 -12.71
C ALA A 510 22.92 8.59 -11.33
N LYS A 511 22.86 9.92 -11.29
CA LYS A 511 22.93 10.72 -10.05
C LYS A 511 21.59 10.83 -9.30
N THR A 512 20.48 10.79 -10.02
CA THR A 512 19.12 10.92 -9.46
C THR A 512 18.49 9.58 -9.08
N GLY A 513 19.05 8.48 -9.59
CA GLY A 513 18.45 7.15 -9.53
C GLY A 513 17.36 7.05 -10.59
N ALA A 514 17.33 5.96 -11.38
CA ALA A 514 16.20 5.76 -12.30
C ALA A 514 14.89 5.81 -11.51
N GLU A 515 13.93 6.56 -12.04
CA GLU A 515 12.53 6.38 -11.68
C GLU A 515 12.19 4.90 -11.91
N ASP A 516 11.69 4.22 -10.88
CA ASP A 516 11.44 2.78 -10.88
C ASP A 516 10.64 2.31 -12.11
N ASN A 517 9.74 3.17 -12.61
CA ASN A 517 8.92 2.93 -13.79
C ASN A 517 9.74 2.72 -15.08
N VAL A 518 10.89 3.38 -15.23
CA VAL A 518 11.75 3.24 -16.42
C VAL A 518 12.45 1.88 -16.37
N LEU A 519 13.07 1.53 -15.24
CA LEU A 519 13.71 0.23 -15.03
C LEU A 519 12.75 -0.94 -15.29
N ASP A 520 11.54 -0.86 -14.73
CA ASP A 520 10.54 -1.92 -14.88
C ASP A 520 10.12 -2.10 -16.35
N SER A 521 9.91 -0.99 -17.08
CA SER A 521 9.54 -1.04 -18.49
C SER A 521 10.61 -1.70 -19.38
N TRP A 522 11.88 -1.48 -19.08
CA TRP A 522 12.99 -2.06 -19.84
C TRP A 522 13.19 -3.54 -19.53
N ILE A 523 13.10 -3.94 -18.25
CA ILE A 523 13.18 -5.34 -17.83
C ILE A 523 12.06 -6.17 -18.49
N GLU A 524 10.84 -5.61 -18.56
CA GLU A 524 9.73 -6.25 -19.27
C GLU A 524 9.97 -6.35 -20.78
N TRP A 525 10.53 -5.32 -21.40
CA TRP A 525 10.84 -5.31 -22.83
C TRP A 525 11.97 -6.26 -23.24
N LEU A 526 12.97 -6.44 -22.36
CA LEU A 526 14.16 -7.25 -22.60
C LEU A 526 14.05 -8.67 -22.03
N GLU A 527 12.92 -9.02 -21.40
CA GLU A 527 12.63 -10.34 -20.81
C GLU A 527 13.76 -10.86 -19.89
N ILE A 528 14.39 -9.96 -19.13
CA ILE A 528 15.50 -10.30 -18.25
C ILE A 528 14.99 -11.09 -17.02
N ASP A 529 15.46 -12.32 -16.86
CA ASP A 529 15.10 -13.19 -15.73
C ASP A 529 16.33 -13.78 -15.00
N GLN A 530 17.55 -13.46 -15.43
CA GLN A 530 18.76 -13.96 -14.78
C GLN A 530 19.08 -13.16 -13.50
N ALA A 531 19.50 -13.86 -12.45
CA ALA A 531 19.93 -13.23 -11.21
C ALA A 531 21.22 -12.42 -11.44
N CYS A 532 21.32 -11.27 -10.78
CA CYS A 532 22.51 -10.42 -10.81
C CYS A 532 23.74 -11.20 -10.32
N LEU A 533 24.83 -11.20 -11.09
CA LEU A 533 26.06 -11.92 -10.77
C LEU A 533 26.82 -11.30 -9.58
N GLU A 534 26.70 -9.99 -9.34
CA GLU A 534 27.44 -9.30 -8.27
C GLU A 534 26.83 -9.56 -6.87
N CYS A 535 25.49 -9.55 -6.78
CA CYS A 535 24.80 -9.76 -5.51
C CYS A 535 24.11 -11.13 -5.41
N GLU A 536 24.24 -11.98 -6.42
CA GLU A 536 23.58 -13.29 -6.51
C GLU A 536 22.05 -13.20 -6.30
N GLY A 537 21.44 -12.09 -6.73
CA GLY A 537 20.01 -11.81 -6.53
C GLY A 537 19.64 -11.25 -5.15
N LYS A 538 20.59 -11.05 -4.22
CA LYS A 538 20.33 -10.52 -2.86
C LYS A 538 19.98 -9.02 -2.81
N ARG A 539 20.09 -8.31 -3.94
CA ARG A 539 19.69 -6.90 -4.16
C ARG A 539 20.48 -5.83 -3.38
N LEU A 540 21.24 -6.23 -2.35
CA LEU A 540 21.96 -5.33 -1.46
C LEU A 540 23.45 -5.27 -1.78
N ASN A 541 24.11 -4.19 -1.36
CA ASN A 541 25.55 -4.04 -1.48
C ASN A 541 26.33 -4.92 -0.47
N PRO A 542 27.64 -5.13 -0.69
CA PRO A 542 28.46 -5.95 0.19
C PRO A 542 28.53 -5.44 1.65
N GLU A 543 28.46 -4.11 1.87
CA GLU A 543 28.51 -3.53 3.22
C GLU A 543 27.26 -3.87 4.05
N ALA A 544 26.08 -3.91 3.42
CA ALA A 544 24.83 -4.32 4.05
C ALA A 544 24.80 -5.83 4.31
N LEU A 545 25.29 -6.64 3.35
CA LEU A 545 25.36 -8.10 3.47
C LEU A 545 26.39 -8.57 4.52
N ALA A 546 27.39 -7.74 4.83
CA ALA A 546 28.37 -8.03 5.87
C ALA A 546 27.86 -7.74 7.30
N VAL A 547 26.60 -7.33 7.48
CA VAL A 547 26.01 -7.21 8.82
C VAL A 547 25.27 -8.49 9.16
N LEU A 548 25.70 -9.16 10.23
CA LEU A 548 25.14 -10.44 10.65
C LEU A 548 24.41 -10.31 11.99
N TRP A 549 23.25 -10.96 12.08
CA TRP A 549 22.54 -11.17 13.34
C TRP A 549 22.21 -12.66 13.48
N GLN A 550 22.64 -13.27 14.59
CA GLN A 550 22.62 -14.73 14.78
C GLN A 550 23.35 -15.49 13.65
N GLY A 551 24.46 -14.92 13.15
CA GLY A 551 25.30 -15.53 12.11
C GLY A 551 24.75 -15.44 10.68
N LYS A 552 23.64 -14.73 10.44
CA LYS A 552 23.00 -14.57 9.13
C LYS A 552 22.84 -13.11 8.74
N ASN A 553 22.97 -12.78 7.46
CA ASN A 553 22.71 -11.45 6.93
C ASN A 553 21.22 -11.24 6.65
N ILE A 554 20.79 -10.00 6.40
CA ILE A 554 19.36 -9.68 6.20
C ILE A 554 18.75 -10.38 4.97
N ALA A 555 19.52 -10.59 3.91
CA ALA A 555 19.05 -11.30 2.71
C ALA A 555 18.81 -12.79 2.99
N ASP A 556 19.56 -13.40 3.90
CA ASP A 556 19.34 -14.79 4.33
C ASP A 556 18.01 -14.96 5.08
N TYR A 557 17.55 -13.92 5.79
CA TYR A 557 16.19 -13.89 6.33
C TYR A 557 15.18 -13.66 5.21
N GLY A 558 15.50 -12.81 4.23
CA GLY A 558 14.68 -12.55 3.04
C GLY A 558 14.35 -13.81 2.23
N HIS A 559 15.35 -14.68 2.02
CA HIS A 559 15.23 -15.92 1.24
C HIS A 559 14.50 -17.07 1.95
N GLN A 560 14.20 -16.94 3.24
CA GLN A 560 13.48 -17.99 3.97
C GLN A 560 11.96 -17.90 3.74
N PRO A 561 11.25 -19.03 3.65
CA PRO A 561 9.80 -19.03 3.63
C PRO A 561 9.23 -18.38 4.90
N VAL A 562 8.09 -17.69 4.76
CA VAL A 562 7.37 -17.04 5.86
C VAL A 562 7.14 -17.98 7.04
N GLU A 563 6.77 -19.24 6.78
CA GLU A 563 6.54 -20.23 7.85
C GLU A 563 7.82 -20.56 8.63
N ALA A 564 8.97 -20.62 7.96
CA ALA A 564 10.25 -20.86 8.63
C ALA A 564 10.66 -19.67 9.51
N LEU A 565 10.44 -18.45 9.01
CA LEU A 565 10.71 -17.23 9.75
C LEU A 565 9.79 -17.08 10.96
N GLU A 566 8.50 -17.38 10.81
CA GLU A 566 7.55 -17.33 11.92
C GLU A 566 7.99 -18.27 13.05
N LYS A 567 8.34 -19.52 12.73
CA LYS A 567 8.88 -20.48 13.70
C LYS A 567 10.17 -19.98 14.35
N LEU A 568 11.07 -19.38 13.57
CA LEU A 568 12.32 -18.81 14.06
C LEU A 568 12.08 -17.69 15.07
N PHE A 569 11.25 -16.70 14.73
CA PHE A 569 10.96 -15.57 15.62
C PHE A 569 10.12 -15.98 16.82
N SER A 570 9.21 -16.95 16.68
CA SER A 570 8.43 -17.50 17.79
C SER A 570 9.29 -18.29 18.79
N GLY A 571 10.33 -18.98 18.31
CA GLY A 571 11.26 -19.75 19.13
C GLY A 571 12.46 -18.96 19.69
N ILE A 572 12.66 -17.70 19.29
CA ILE A 572 13.85 -16.96 19.70
C ILE A 572 13.81 -16.53 21.17
N THR A 573 14.87 -16.84 21.91
CA THR A 573 15.08 -16.40 23.29
C THR A 573 16.19 -15.37 23.34
N LEU A 574 15.82 -14.12 23.65
CA LEU A 574 16.74 -13.01 23.83
C LEU A 574 16.90 -12.69 25.32
N ALA A 575 18.10 -12.27 25.73
CA ALA A 575 18.42 -11.95 27.12
C ALA A 575 18.95 -10.52 27.28
N GLY A 576 18.74 -9.93 28.47
CA GLY A 576 19.25 -8.61 28.83
C GLY A 576 18.87 -7.50 27.83
N ARG A 577 19.87 -6.69 27.46
CA ARG A 577 19.72 -5.52 26.57
C ARG A 577 19.11 -5.87 25.21
N GLU A 578 19.48 -6.99 24.61
CA GLU A 578 18.95 -7.39 23.31
C GLU A 578 17.44 -7.61 23.37
N ARG A 579 16.94 -8.19 24.46
CA ARG A 579 15.51 -8.42 24.65
C ARG A 579 14.73 -7.12 24.73
N GLU A 580 15.22 -6.12 25.45
CA GLU A 580 14.53 -4.85 25.62
C GLU A 580 14.41 -4.07 24.30
N ILE A 581 15.50 -4.04 23.51
CA ILE A 581 15.52 -3.38 22.20
C ILE A 581 14.66 -4.14 21.18
N ALA A 582 14.74 -5.47 21.17
CA ALA A 582 14.06 -6.29 20.17
C ALA A 582 12.59 -6.55 20.48
N ARG A 583 12.12 -6.31 21.71
CA ARG A 583 10.80 -6.76 22.19
C ARG A 583 9.68 -6.37 21.23
N ASP A 584 9.60 -5.08 20.90
CA ASP A 584 8.51 -4.54 20.08
C ASP A 584 8.69 -4.94 18.61
N ILE A 585 9.94 -4.95 18.12
CA ILE A 585 10.28 -5.38 16.76
C ILE A 585 9.89 -6.85 16.53
N VAL A 586 10.29 -7.74 17.46
CA VAL A 586 10.01 -9.19 17.36
C VAL A 586 8.52 -9.47 17.54
N THR A 587 7.82 -8.72 18.40
CA THR A 587 6.37 -8.84 18.56
C THR A 587 5.66 -8.50 17.24
N GLU A 588 6.07 -7.43 16.57
CA GLU A 588 5.50 -7.00 15.31
C GLU A 588 5.87 -7.95 14.15
N LEU A 589 7.11 -8.44 14.10
CA LEU A 589 7.54 -9.46 13.14
C LEU A 589 6.73 -10.76 13.29
N ARG A 590 6.54 -11.26 14.51
CA ARG A 590 5.72 -12.45 14.80
C ARG A 590 4.28 -12.24 14.35
N SER A 591 3.70 -11.09 14.66
CA SER A 591 2.33 -10.73 14.30
C SER A 591 2.13 -10.77 12.77
N ARG A 592 2.98 -10.06 12.02
CA ARG A 592 2.87 -9.97 10.55
C ARG A 592 3.16 -11.29 9.83
N LEU A 593 4.20 -12.02 10.26
CA LEU A 593 4.49 -13.35 9.72
C LEU A 593 3.37 -14.34 10.05
N GLY A 594 2.78 -14.23 11.25
CA GLY A 594 1.60 -14.98 11.66
C GLY A 594 0.40 -14.72 10.73
N PHE A 595 0.08 -13.46 10.43
CA PHE A 595 -0.99 -13.12 9.49
C PHE A 595 -0.73 -13.66 8.08
N LEU A 596 0.51 -13.58 7.57
CA LEU A 596 0.86 -14.15 6.26
C LEU A 596 0.68 -15.68 6.22
N ARG A 597 1.05 -16.37 7.30
CA ARG A 597 0.80 -17.81 7.44
C ARG A 597 -0.70 -18.11 7.51
N GLU A 598 -1.45 -17.33 8.28
CA GLU A 598 -2.91 -17.48 8.43
C GLU A 598 -3.65 -17.33 7.11
N VAL A 599 -3.25 -16.40 6.23
CA VAL A 599 -3.84 -16.26 4.89
C VAL A 599 -3.33 -17.31 3.87
N GLY A 600 -2.56 -18.31 4.32
CA GLY A 600 -2.08 -19.40 3.47
C GLY A 600 -0.88 -19.05 2.57
N LEU A 601 -0.08 -18.04 2.96
CA LEU A 601 1.11 -17.61 2.21
C LEU A 601 2.43 -18.03 2.87
N GLY A 602 2.40 -19.02 3.75
CA GLY A 602 3.57 -19.52 4.48
C GLY A 602 4.72 -20.02 3.59
N TYR A 603 4.42 -20.42 2.35
CA TYR A 603 5.39 -20.92 1.37
C TYR A 603 6.16 -19.82 0.63
N LEU A 604 5.72 -18.56 0.71
CA LEU A 604 6.39 -17.44 0.06
C LEU A 604 7.67 -17.06 0.79
N THR A 605 8.70 -16.67 0.06
CA THR A 605 9.86 -15.98 0.61
C THR A 605 9.61 -14.47 0.65
N LEU A 606 10.27 -13.77 1.57
CA LEU A 606 10.08 -12.32 1.71
C LEU A 606 10.72 -11.53 0.56
N ASP A 607 11.74 -12.08 -0.09
CA ASP A 607 12.44 -11.46 -1.22
C ASP A 607 11.76 -11.72 -2.58
N ARG A 608 10.69 -12.52 -2.63
CA ARG A 608 9.94 -12.78 -3.86
C ARG A 608 9.41 -11.47 -4.44
N SER A 609 9.71 -11.23 -5.72
CA SER A 609 9.39 -9.99 -6.42
C SER A 609 7.88 -9.86 -6.66
N ALA A 610 7.33 -8.67 -6.43
CA ALA A 610 5.89 -8.40 -6.50
C ALA A 610 5.24 -8.71 -7.87
N PRO A 611 5.87 -8.46 -9.03
CA PRO A 611 5.32 -8.82 -10.33
C PRO A 611 5.16 -10.32 -10.55
N THR A 612 5.91 -11.16 -9.82
CA THR A 612 5.82 -12.63 -9.92
C THR A 612 4.68 -13.22 -9.10
N LEU A 613 3.96 -12.40 -8.33
CA LEU A 613 2.82 -12.83 -7.53
C LEU A 613 1.59 -12.99 -8.43
N SER A 614 0.84 -14.07 -8.21
CA SER A 614 -0.53 -14.21 -8.74
C SER A 614 -1.46 -13.15 -8.14
N GLY A 615 -2.59 -12.88 -8.80
CA GLY A 615 -3.60 -11.94 -8.29
C GLY A 615 -4.05 -12.29 -6.86
N GLY A 616 -4.39 -13.57 -6.62
CA GLY A 616 -4.78 -14.05 -5.29
C GLY A 616 -3.66 -14.03 -4.25
N GLU A 617 -2.38 -14.18 -4.63
CA GLU A 617 -1.25 -13.97 -3.70
C GLU A 617 -1.11 -12.50 -3.31
N ALA A 618 -1.13 -11.58 -4.29
CA ALA A 618 -1.00 -10.15 -4.04
C ALA A 618 -2.16 -9.61 -3.17
N GLN A 619 -3.38 -10.09 -3.40
CA GLN A 619 -4.55 -9.71 -2.63
C GLN A 619 -4.48 -10.20 -1.18
N ARG A 620 -4.11 -11.47 -0.96
CA ARG A 620 -3.92 -12.02 0.39
C ARG A 620 -2.78 -11.34 1.15
N ILE A 621 -1.70 -10.94 0.46
CA ILE A 621 -0.64 -10.10 1.05
C ILE A 621 -1.21 -8.77 1.54
N ARG A 622 -2.02 -8.09 0.72
CA ARG A 622 -2.65 -6.82 1.11
C ARG A 622 -3.59 -7.00 2.30
N LEU A 623 -4.39 -8.07 2.33
CA LEU A 623 -5.26 -8.39 3.46
C LEU A 623 -4.46 -8.66 4.74
N ALA A 624 -3.38 -9.43 4.66
CA ALA A 624 -2.48 -9.67 5.80
C ALA A 624 -1.86 -8.36 6.32
N ALA A 625 -1.46 -7.45 5.41
CA ALA A 625 -0.96 -6.13 5.80
C ALA A 625 -2.03 -5.29 6.52
N GLN A 626 -3.29 -5.34 6.08
CA GLN A 626 -4.41 -4.65 6.75
C GLN A 626 -4.77 -5.27 8.10
N LEU A 627 -4.67 -6.59 8.26
CA LEU A 627 -4.82 -7.23 9.57
C LEU A 627 -3.76 -6.73 10.58
N GLY A 628 -2.55 -6.44 10.08
CA GLY A 628 -1.43 -5.91 10.85
C GLY A 628 -1.57 -4.44 11.27
N SER A 629 -2.29 -3.61 10.51
CA SER A 629 -2.45 -2.18 10.82
C SER A 629 -3.36 -1.89 12.03
N ASN A 630 -4.07 -2.91 12.52
CA ASN A 630 -4.91 -2.86 13.72
C ASN A 630 -5.97 -1.73 13.74
N LEU A 631 -6.39 -1.27 12.55
CA LEU A 631 -7.41 -0.25 12.37
C LEU A 631 -8.79 -0.72 12.85
N ARG A 632 -9.57 0.22 13.39
CA ARG A 632 -10.97 0.03 13.83
C ARG A 632 -11.86 1.11 13.24
N GLY A 633 -13.12 0.78 12.99
CA GLY A 633 -14.10 1.73 12.44
C GLY A 633 -13.91 2.06 10.96
N VAL A 634 -13.09 1.29 10.25
CA VAL A 634 -12.86 1.43 8.80
C VAL A 634 -13.89 0.60 8.03
N CYS A 635 -14.29 1.06 6.84
CA CYS A 635 -15.02 0.25 5.88
C CYS A 635 -14.07 -0.28 4.80
N TYR A 636 -13.78 -1.58 4.83
CA TYR A 636 -13.01 -2.22 3.78
C TYR A 636 -13.94 -2.61 2.64
N ILE A 637 -13.55 -2.23 1.42
CA ILE A 637 -14.28 -2.52 0.20
C ILE A 637 -13.41 -3.44 -0.65
N LEU A 638 -13.88 -4.66 -0.91
CA LEU A 638 -13.10 -5.71 -1.57
C LEU A 638 -13.75 -6.09 -2.89
N ASP A 639 -12.92 -6.19 -3.94
CA ASP A 639 -13.35 -6.60 -5.27
C ASP A 639 -13.03 -8.09 -5.47
N GLU A 640 -14.07 -8.92 -5.48
CA GLU A 640 -14.04 -10.34 -5.79
C GLU A 640 -12.80 -11.07 -5.22
N PRO A 641 -12.61 -11.07 -3.88
CA PRO A 641 -11.39 -11.55 -3.27
C PRO A 641 -11.18 -13.07 -3.37
N THR A 642 -12.20 -13.82 -3.77
CA THR A 642 -12.12 -15.26 -3.96
C THR A 642 -11.59 -15.65 -5.35
N ILE A 643 -11.39 -14.69 -6.25
CA ILE A 643 -10.93 -14.94 -7.62
C ILE A 643 -9.60 -15.70 -7.67
N GLY A 644 -9.57 -16.75 -8.50
CA GLY A 644 -8.38 -17.57 -8.71
C GLY A 644 -7.89 -18.29 -7.45
N LEU A 645 -8.70 -18.31 -6.38
CA LEU A 645 -8.40 -19.07 -5.18
C LEU A 645 -8.98 -20.47 -5.29
N HIS A 646 -8.19 -21.43 -4.84
CA HIS A 646 -8.68 -22.78 -4.63
C HIS A 646 -9.74 -22.78 -3.53
N HIS A 647 -10.76 -23.64 -3.63
CA HIS A 647 -11.87 -23.72 -2.65
C HIS A 647 -11.39 -23.82 -1.18
N ARG A 648 -10.31 -24.58 -0.92
CA ARG A 648 -9.62 -24.60 0.39
C ARG A 648 -9.16 -23.22 0.86
N ASP A 649 -8.51 -22.45 -0.02
CA ASP A 649 -7.94 -21.15 0.29
C ASP A 649 -9.03 -20.07 0.38
N ASN A 650 -10.15 -20.25 -0.34
CA ASN A 650 -11.36 -19.43 -0.18
C ASN A 650 -11.88 -19.49 1.27
N LYS A 651 -11.98 -20.69 1.86
CA LYS A 651 -12.36 -20.85 3.26
C LYS A 651 -11.46 -20.05 4.22
N ILE A 652 -10.15 -20.12 4.01
CA ILE A 652 -9.15 -19.38 4.80
C ILE A 652 -9.37 -17.87 4.70
N LEU A 653 -9.61 -17.38 3.48
CA LEU A 653 -9.88 -15.97 3.22
C LEU A 653 -11.16 -15.51 3.96
N LEU A 654 -12.24 -16.29 3.89
CA LEU A 654 -13.49 -15.94 4.56
C LEU A 654 -13.33 -15.87 6.08
N ASP A 655 -12.60 -16.82 6.67
CA ASP A 655 -12.28 -16.79 8.11
C ASP A 655 -11.46 -15.53 8.49
N VAL A 656 -10.63 -15.03 7.57
CA VAL A 656 -9.84 -13.79 7.75
C VAL A 656 -10.71 -12.54 7.63
N LEU A 657 -11.69 -12.52 6.72
CA LEU A 657 -12.66 -11.44 6.62
C LEU A 657 -13.48 -11.35 7.90
N GLU A 658 -14.02 -12.46 8.42
CA GLU A 658 -14.73 -12.48 9.70
C GLU A 658 -13.87 -11.95 10.87
N LYS A 659 -12.56 -12.25 10.88
CA LYS A 659 -11.62 -11.65 11.85
C LYS A 659 -11.51 -10.13 11.69
N LEU A 660 -11.40 -9.60 10.46
CA LEU A 660 -11.36 -8.16 10.23
C LEU A 660 -12.64 -7.47 10.72
N GLU A 661 -13.79 -8.09 10.48
CA GLU A 661 -15.09 -7.62 10.99
C GLU A 661 -15.10 -7.59 12.52
N SER A 662 -14.68 -8.69 13.16
CA SER A 662 -14.66 -8.82 14.63
C SER A 662 -13.81 -7.76 15.35
N LYS A 663 -12.84 -7.14 14.65
CA LYS A 663 -12.05 -6.00 15.15
C LYS A 663 -12.85 -4.67 15.19
N GLY A 664 -14.10 -4.66 14.75
CA GLY A 664 -14.97 -3.48 14.71
C GLY A 664 -14.91 -2.73 13.37
N ASN A 665 -14.66 -3.44 12.27
CA ASN A 665 -14.64 -2.88 10.92
C ASN A 665 -15.88 -3.30 10.13
N SER A 666 -16.27 -2.50 9.15
CA SER A 666 -17.33 -2.88 8.19
C SER A 666 -16.67 -3.48 6.95
N LEU A 667 -17.26 -4.54 6.39
CA LEU A 667 -16.77 -5.16 5.16
C LEU A 667 -17.85 -5.08 4.10
N VAL A 668 -17.50 -4.57 2.93
CA VAL A 668 -18.36 -4.57 1.74
C VAL A 668 -17.60 -5.30 0.65
N VAL A 669 -18.09 -6.47 0.26
CA VAL A 669 -17.40 -7.37 -0.67
C VAL A 669 -18.25 -7.54 -1.91
N VAL A 670 -17.71 -7.23 -3.09
CA VAL A 670 -18.35 -7.56 -4.36
C VAL A 670 -18.01 -9.00 -4.68
N GLU A 671 -18.99 -9.91 -4.73
CA GLU A 671 -18.73 -11.34 -4.94
C GLU A 671 -19.85 -12.10 -5.66
N HIS A 672 -19.44 -13.23 -6.24
CA HIS A 672 -20.25 -14.22 -6.93
C HIS A 672 -20.09 -15.61 -6.36
N ASP A 673 -19.09 -15.84 -5.51
CA ASP A 673 -18.89 -17.14 -4.87
C ASP A 673 -20.03 -17.49 -3.88
N GLU A 674 -20.53 -18.72 -3.99
CA GLU A 674 -21.65 -19.21 -3.19
C GLU A 674 -21.32 -19.25 -1.70
N ASP A 675 -20.14 -19.73 -1.32
CA ASP A 675 -19.74 -19.82 0.09
C ASP A 675 -19.67 -18.43 0.73
N THR A 676 -19.15 -17.46 -0.02
CA THR A 676 -19.06 -16.06 0.39
C THR A 676 -20.45 -15.44 0.60
N ILE A 677 -21.36 -15.62 -0.36
CA ILE A 677 -22.74 -15.10 -0.26
C ILE A 677 -23.48 -15.72 0.93
N ARG A 678 -23.32 -17.03 1.17
CA ARG A 678 -23.97 -17.73 2.28
C ARG A 678 -23.41 -17.36 3.66
N ARG A 679 -22.13 -16.98 3.75
CA ARG A 679 -21.51 -16.51 5.01
C ARG A 679 -21.80 -15.05 5.34
N ALA A 680 -22.16 -14.25 4.35
CA ALA A 680 -22.45 -12.85 4.54
C ALA A 680 -23.65 -12.66 5.47
N GLN A 681 -23.53 -11.73 6.41
CA GLN A 681 -24.62 -11.38 7.32
C GLN A 681 -25.67 -10.49 6.64
N HIS A 682 -25.27 -9.84 5.55
CA HIS A 682 -26.11 -8.99 4.74
C HIS A 682 -25.70 -9.12 3.27
N VAL A 683 -26.66 -9.28 2.38
CA VAL A 683 -26.45 -9.42 0.93
C VAL A 683 -27.31 -8.42 0.21
N ILE A 684 -26.74 -7.77 -0.81
CA ILE A 684 -27.44 -6.89 -1.74
C ILE A 684 -27.32 -7.50 -3.13
N ASP A 685 -28.45 -7.90 -3.71
CA ASP A 685 -28.51 -8.44 -5.07
C ASP A 685 -28.87 -7.32 -6.07
N LEU A 686 -27.99 -7.07 -7.04
CA LEU A 686 -28.19 -6.10 -8.10
C LEU A 686 -28.52 -6.77 -9.43
N GLY A 687 -29.58 -6.29 -10.08
CA GLY A 687 -30.06 -6.87 -11.33
C GLY A 687 -31.19 -6.04 -11.97
N PRO A 688 -32.13 -6.67 -12.69
CA PRO A 688 -32.21 -8.12 -12.98
C PRO A 688 -31.23 -8.58 -14.06
N GLY A 689 -30.66 -7.66 -14.83
CA GLY A 689 -29.71 -7.95 -15.90
C GLY A 689 -28.45 -7.08 -15.83
N ALA A 690 -27.71 -7.07 -16.93
CA ALA A 690 -26.48 -6.32 -17.07
C ALA A 690 -26.67 -5.00 -17.86
N GLY A 691 -25.77 -4.04 -17.66
CA GLY A 691 -25.80 -2.75 -18.37
C GLY A 691 -27.09 -1.98 -18.12
N LYS A 692 -27.81 -1.59 -19.18
CA LYS A 692 -29.07 -0.82 -19.08
C LYS A 692 -30.20 -1.58 -18.38
N LEU A 693 -30.16 -2.91 -18.41
CA LEU A 693 -31.13 -3.80 -17.76
C LEU A 693 -30.80 -4.05 -16.28
N GLY A 694 -29.66 -3.56 -15.80
CA GLY A 694 -29.25 -3.63 -14.40
C GLY A 694 -29.56 -2.35 -13.61
N GLY A 695 -28.81 -2.17 -12.53
CA GLY A 695 -28.83 -0.95 -11.72
C GLY A 695 -30.03 -0.84 -10.77
N ARG A 696 -30.71 -1.94 -10.47
CA ARG A 696 -31.78 -2.02 -9.48
C ARG A 696 -31.41 -3.00 -8.37
N VAL A 697 -31.84 -2.70 -7.15
CA VAL A 697 -31.78 -3.65 -6.02
C VAL A 697 -32.95 -4.63 -6.17
N ILE A 698 -32.64 -5.91 -6.31
CA ILE A 698 -33.64 -6.98 -6.49
C ILE A 698 -34.05 -7.57 -5.14
N ALA A 699 -33.05 -7.80 -4.29
CA ALA A 699 -33.23 -8.28 -2.93
C ALA A 699 -32.14 -7.69 -2.04
N GLN A 700 -32.48 -7.51 -0.77
CA GLN A 700 -31.57 -7.06 0.26
C GLN A 700 -31.95 -7.74 1.58
N GLY A 701 -30.98 -8.36 2.26
CA GLY A 701 -31.25 -9.12 3.49
C GLY A 701 -30.21 -10.22 3.75
N HIS A 702 -30.65 -11.38 4.22
CA HIS A 702 -29.83 -12.59 4.32
C HIS A 702 -29.83 -13.36 2.98
N ALA A 703 -28.93 -14.34 2.83
CA ALA A 703 -28.92 -15.21 1.65
C ALA A 703 -30.27 -15.93 1.42
N ASP A 704 -31.01 -16.24 2.49
CA ASP A 704 -32.33 -16.87 2.40
C ASP A 704 -33.40 -15.93 1.84
N ASP A 705 -33.26 -14.61 2.05
CA ASP A 705 -34.18 -13.62 1.47
C ASP A 705 -34.01 -13.57 -0.05
N LEU A 706 -32.79 -13.72 -0.55
CA LEU A 706 -32.51 -13.85 -1.99
C LEU A 706 -33.12 -15.13 -2.55
N VAL A 707 -32.94 -16.27 -1.87
CA VAL A 707 -33.52 -17.57 -2.26
C VAL A 707 -35.04 -17.50 -2.41
N ASN A 708 -35.70 -16.74 -1.53
CA ASN A 708 -37.15 -16.55 -1.56
C ASN A 708 -37.61 -15.52 -2.60
N GLN A 709 -36.73 -14.65 -3.10
CA GLN A 709 -37.07 -13.65 -4.09
C GLN A 709 -37.12 -14.26 -5.51
N PRO A 710 -38.28 -14.28 -6.20
CA PRO A 710 -38.41 -14.91 -7.53
C PRO A 710 -37.60 -14.22 -8.62
N ASP A 711 -37.48 -12.89 -8.53
CA ASP A 711 -36.77 -12.07 -9.52
C ASP A 711 -35.24 -12.09 -9.33
N SER A 712 -34.75 -12.65 -8.22
CA SER A 712 -33.32 -12.78 -7.94
C SER A 712 -32.73 -13.95 -8.73
N LEU A 713 -31.91 -13.63 -9.73
CA LEU A 713 -31.19 -14.66 -10.47
C LEU A 713 -30.21 -15.40 -9.55
N THR A 714 -29.50 -14.68 -8.68
CA THR A 714 -28.62 -15.30 -7.68
C THR A 714 -29.40 -16.22 -6.74
N GLY A 715 -30.55 -15.76 -6.23
CA GLY A 715 -31.46 -16.56 -5.41
C GLY A 715 -31.94 -17.84 -6.10
N ARG A 716 -32.20 -17.79 -7.41
CA ARG A 716 -32.53 -18.99 -8.21
C ARG A 716 -31.39 -20.02 -8.19
N PHE A 717 -30.15 -19.61 -8.45
CA PHE A 717 -29.00 -20.53 -8.44
C PHE A 717 -28.64 -21.03 -7.04
N LEU A 718 -28.92 -20.26 -5.98
CA LEU A 718 -28.75 -20.70 -4.59
C LEU A 718 -29.82 -21.72 -4.17
N ARG A 719 -31.03 -21.62 -4.73
CA ARG A 719 -32.16 -22.53 -4.49
C ARG A 719 -32.03 -23.82 -5.29
N GLU A 720 -31.71 -23.69 -6.57
CA GLU A 720 -31.59 -24.77 -7.54
C GLU A 720 -30.19 -24.68 -8.18
N PRO A 721 -29.14 -25.17 -7.49
CA PRO A 721 -27.80 -25.18 -8.07
C PRO A 721 -27.73 -26.09 -9.30
N LEU A 722 -26.75 -25.83 -10.17
CA LEU A 722 -26.50 -26.63 -11.36
C LEU A 722 -26.26 -28.10 -10.98
N ARG A 723 -26.94 -29.01 -11.69
CA ARG A 723 -26.73 -30.44 -11.54
C ARG A 723 -25.73 -30.91 -12.58
N HIS A 724 -24.72 -31.64 -12.12
CA HIS A 724 -23.62 -32.09 -12.97
C HIS A 724 -23.66 -33.61 -13.19
N PRO A 725 -23.34 -34.09 -14.40
CA PRO A 725 -22.94 -33.30 -15.57
C PRO A 725 -24.13 -32.73 -16.36
N LEU A 726 -24.00 -31.51 -16.88
CA LEU A 726 -24.97 -30.82 -17.75
C LEU A 726 -24.98 -31.43 -19.16
N HIS A 727 -23.81 -31.85 -19.64
CA HIS A 727 -23.67 -32.57 -20.92
C HIS A 727 -23.23 -34.01 -20.67
N PRO A 728 -23.74 -34.99 -21.44
CA PRO A 728 -23.27 -36.37 -21.33
C PRO A 728 -21.76 -36.48 -21.51
N ARG A 729 -21.09 -37.27 -20.66
CA ARG A 729 -19.66 -37.55 -20.79
C ARG A 729 -19.36 -38.16 -22.15
N ARG A 730 -18.27 -37.70 -22.78
CA ARG A 730 -17.79 -38.33 -24.01
C ARG A 730 -17.22 -39.70 -23.64
N ASN A 731 -17.61 -40.76 -24.32
CA ASN A 731 -17.14 -42.12 -24.03
C ASN A 731 -16.18 -42.62 -25.13
N GLY A 732 -15.26 -43.54 -24.79
CA GLY A 732 -14.32 -44.16 -25.74
C GLY A 732 -12.86 -43.73 -25.58
N LYS A 733 -11.91 -44.58 -26.02
CA LYS A 733 -10.47 -44.26 -26.01
C LYS A 733 -10.17 -43.21 -27.08
N THR A 734 -9.45 -42.17 -26.68
CA THR A 734 -8.91 -41.15 -27.59
C THR A 734 -7.39 -41.18 -27.53
N SER A 735 -6.75 -40.57 -28.51
CA SER A 735 -5.32 -40.29 -28.45
C SER A 735 -5.01 -39.30 -27.34
N SER A 736 -3.83 -39.42 -26.74
CA SER A 736 -3.36 -38.53 -25.69
C SER A 736 -2.07 -37.81 -26.09
N LEU A 737 -1.87 -36.66 -25.47
CA LEU A 737 -0.63 -35.94 -25.44
C LEU A 737 0.10 -36.30 -24.16
N GLU A 738 1.26 -36.94 -24.29
CA GLU A 738 2.05 -37.43 -23.15
C GLU A 738 3.23 -36.50 -22.90
N VAL A 739 3.26 -35.87 -21.74
CA VAL A 739 4.38 -35.08 -21.24
C VAL A 739 5.18 -35.96 -20.27
N GLN A 740 6.47 -36.15 -20.55
CA GLN A 740 7.34 -37.00 -19.74
C GLN A 740 8.36 -36.18 -18.94
N LYS A 741 8.43 -36.47 -17.64
CA LYS A 741 9.38 -35.90 -16.67
C LYS A 741 9.50 -34.37 -16.74
N ALA A 742 8.40 -33.63 -16.62
CA ALA A 742 8.44 -32.18 -16.52
C ALA A 742 9.07 -31.70 -15.20
N LYS A 743 10.04 -30.78 -15.29
CA LYS A 743 10.89 -30.32 -14.17
C LYS A 743 11.02 -28.80 -14.05
N LEU A 744 10.23 -28.03 -14.79
CA LEU A 744 10.31 -26.57 -14.73
C LEU A 744 9.77 -26.02 -13.40
N HIS A 745 10.43 -24.99 -12.85
CA HIS A 745 10.13 -24.38 -11.54
C HIS A 745 10.01 -25.42 -10.41
N ASN A 746 8.85 -25.52 -9.76
CA ASN A 746 8.63 -26.43 -8.64
C ASN A 746 8.19 -27.85 -9.07
N LEU A 747 8.03 -28.13 -10.38
CA LEU A 747 7.62 -29.44 -10.88
C LEU A 747 8.65 -30.54 -10.56
N LYS A 748 8.19 -31.65 -9.97
CA LYS A 748 9.04 -32.74 -9.48
C LYS A 748 9.09 -33.93 -10.46
N SER A 749 9.54 -33.68 -11.70
CA SER A 749 9.67 -34.72 -12.75
C SER A 749 8.35 -35.41 -13.09
N VAL A 750 7.28 -34.64 -13.31
CA VAL A 750 5.92 -35.18 -13.49
C VAL A 750 5.70 -35.76 -14.87
N ASP A 751 4.95 -36.87 -14.92
CA ASP A 751 4.45 -37.49 -16.15
C ASP A 751 2.93 -37.24 -16.24
N VAL A 752 2.44 -36.71 -17.35
CA VAL A 752 1.04 -36.28 -17.53
C VAL A 752 0.51 -36.72 -18.89
N SER A 753 -0.71 -37.26 -18.90
CA SER A 753 -1.43 -37.64 -20.12
C SER A 753 -2.66 -36.74 -20.31
N VAL A 754 -2.71 -36.01 -21.42
CA VAL A 754 -3.80 -35.09 -21.79
C VAL A 754 -4.61 -35.71 -22.94
N PRO A 755 -5.84 -36.21 -22.71
CA PRO A 755 -6.65 -36.80 -23.78
C PRO A 755 -7.12 -35.73 -24.80
N LEU A 756 -7.00 -36.04 -26.09
CA LEU A 756 -7.37 -35.14 -27.19
C LEU A 756 -8.87 -35.25 -27.54
N GLY A 757 -9.45 -34.16 -28.02
CA GLY A 757 -10.88 -34.07 -28.35
C GLY A 757 -11.77 -34.10 -27.10
N ARG A 758 -11.25 -33.61 -25.97
CA ARG A 758 -11.87 -33.63 -24.64
C ARG A 758 -11.79 -32.27 -23.96
N LEU A 759 -12.68 -32.06 -22.98
CA LEU A 759 -12.53 -31.00 -21.98
C LEU A 759 -11.64 -31.52 -20.84
N VAL A 760 -10.47 -30.93 -20.66
CA VAL A 760 -9.47 -31.33 -19.66
C VAL A 760 -9.27 -30.20 -18.66
N ALA A 761 -9.47 -30.46 -17.36
CA ALA A 761 -9.25 -29.48 -16.31
C ALA A 761 -7.93 -29.74 -15.56
N VAL A 762 -7.05 -28.76 -15.49
CA VAL A 762 -5.86 -28.75 -14.63
C VAL A 762 -6.21 -28.01 -13.36
N THR A 763 -6.14 -28.71 -12.22
CA THR A 763 -6.64 -28.25 -10.92
C THR A 763 -5.55 -28.37 -9.84
N GLY A 764 -5.85 -27.92 -8.62
CA GLY A 764 -4.90 -27.93 -7.50
C GLY A 764 -4.73 -26.57 -6.84
N VAL A 765 -4.12 -26.54 -5.65
CA VAL A 765 -3.98 -25.32 -4.82
C VAL A 765 -3.10 -24.24 -5.48
N SER A 766 -3.20 -22.99 -5.02
CA SER A 766 -2.34 -21.91 -5.55
C SER A 766 -0.85 -22.25 -5.32
N GLY A 767 -0.02 -22.05 -6.34
CA GLY A 767 1.40 -22.41 -6.29
C GLY A 767 1.74 -23.90 -6.48
N SER A 768 0.76 -24.78 -6.76
CA SER A 768 1.02 -26.22 -6.96
C SER A 768 1.76 -26.58 -8.27
N GLY A 769 1.87 -25.62 -9.21
CA GLY A 769 2.52 -25.80 -10.51
C GLY A 769 1.56 -25.92 -11.72
N LYS A 770 0.27 -25.58 -11.56
CA LYS A 770 -0.74 -25.65 -12.64
C LYS A 770 -0.35 -24.87 -13.90
N SER A 771 -0.10 -23.57 -13.75
CA SER A 771 0.26 -22.68 -14.86
C SER A 771 1.61 -23.09 -15.47
N THR A 772 2.58 -23.51 -14.65
CA THR A 772 3.86 -24.02 -15.16
C THR A 772 3.70 -25.29 -15.98
N LEU A 773 2.82 -26.22 -15.58
CA LEU A 773 2.54 -27.40 -16.37
C LEU A 773 1.82 -27.07 -17.70
N ALA A 774 0.74 -26.28 -17.64
CA ALA A 774 -0.13 -26.04 -18.77
C ALA A 774 0.41 -25.00 -19.77
N ARG A 775 1.00 -23.90 -19.28
CA ARG A 775 1.48 -22.77 -20.08
C ARG A 775 2.97 -22.91 -20.38
N ASP A 776 3.80 -22.94 -19.34
CA ASP A 776 5.26 -22.88 -19.50
C ASP A 776 5.87 -24.17 -20.07
N VAL A 777 5.28 -25.33 -19.77
CA VAL A 777 5.72 -26.62 -20.29
C VAL A 777 4.90 -27.04 -21.50
N LEU A 778 3.59 -27.27 -21.35
CA LEU A 778 2.77 -27.87 -22.40
C LEU A 778 2.57 -26.93 -23.59
N TYR A 779 2.07 -25.71 -23.37
CA TYR A 779 1.83 -24.74 -24.45
C TYR A 779 3.13 -24.36 -25.16
N GLN A 780 4.16 -23.93 -24.42
CA GLN A 780 5.45 -23.54 -25.02
C GLN A 780 6.10 -24.70 -25.80
N SER A 781 6.05 -25.93 -25.29
CA SER A 781 6.60 -27.08 -26.02
C SER A 781 5.90 -27.32 -27.36
N LEU A 782 4.60 -27.03 -27.46
CA LEU A 782 3.84 -27.22 -28.69
C LEU A 782 4.02 -26.06 -29.67
N VAL A 783 4.19 -24.83 -29.17
CA VAL A 783 4.49 -23.65 -30.00
C VAL A 783 5.88 -23.76 -30.61
N GLU A 784 6.89 -24.03 -29.78
CA GLU A 784 8.30 -24.19 -30.20
C GLU A 784 8.57 -25.53 -30.91
N LYS A 785 7.60 -26.46 -30.86
CA LYS A 785 7.73 -27.85 -31.36
C LYS A 785 8.97 -28.56 -30.79
N ALA A 786 9.34 -28.22 -29.55
CA ALA A 786 10.51 -28.71 -28.83
C ALA A 786 10.11 -29.09 -27.39
N ALA A 787 10.88 -29.93 -26.72
CA ALA A 787 10.62 -30.27 -25.32
C ALA A 787 11.15 -29.16 -24.40
N ILE A 788 10.27 -28.25 -23.99
CA ILE A 788 10.59 -27.16 -23.05
C ILE A 788 10.18 -27.59 -21.65
N GLY A 789 11.09 -27.46 -20.68
CA GLY A 789 10.82 -27.79 -19.27
C GLY A 789 10.46 -29.26 -18.99
N CYS A 790 10.59 -30.16 -19.96
CA CYS A 790 10.29 -31.58 -19.86
C CYS A 790 11.30 -32.42 -20.66
N LYS A 791 11.34 -33.74 -20.41
CA LYS A 791 12.26 -34.64 -21.12
C LYS A 791 11.79 -34.92 -22.54
N LYS A 792 10.48 -35.14 -22.72
CA LYS A 792 9.89 -35.51 -24.00
C LYS A 792 8.39 -35.23 -23.98
N ILE A 793 7.87 -34.82 -25.12
CA ILE A 793 6.44 -34.63 -25.36
C ILE A 793 6.02 -35.39 -26.62
N SER A 794 5.00 -36.24 -26.53
CA SER A 794 4.53 -37.09 -27.64
C SER A 794 3.03 -36.94 -27.88
N GLY A 795 2.56 -37.30 -29.08
CA GLY A 795 1.16 -37.06 -29.51
C GLY A 795 0.94 -35.75 -30.28
N GLN A 796 1.96 -34.89 -30.38
CA GLN A 796 1.87 -33.54 -30.99
C GLN A 796 1.41 -33.52 -32.46
N LYS A 797 1.70 -34.58 -33.23
CA LYS A 797 1.34 -34.69 -34.67
C LYS A 797 -0.17 -34.62 -34.94
N GLN A 798 -0.99 -34.79 -33.91
CA GLN A 798 -2.45 -34.80 -34.02
C GLN A 798 -3.07 -33.43 -33.78
N ILE A 799 -2.25 -32.44 -33.40
CA ILE A 799 -2.64 -31.06 -33.19
C ILE A 799 -2.05 -30.23 -34.35
N GLU A 800 -2.90 -29.46 -34.99
CA GLU A 800 -2.51 -28.59 -36.11
C GLU A 800 -2.21 -27.16 -35.64
N ARG A 801 -2.87 -26.72 -34.57
CA ARG A 801 -2.74 -25.38 -33.99
C ARG A 801 -2.88 -25.43 -32.47
N VAL A 802 -2.15 -24.59 -31.75
CA VAL A 802 -2.35 -24.36 -30.32
C VAL A 802 -2.65 -22.89 -30.09
N LEU A 803 -3.60 -22.60 -29.20
CA LEU A 803 -3.98 -21.25 -28.82
C LEU A 803 -4.10 -21.12 -27.32
N GLU A 804 -3.39 -20.15 -26.78
CA GLU A 804 -3.58 -19.67 -25.43
C GLU A 804 -4.62 -18.56 -25.42
N VAL A 805 -5.57 -18.65 -24.49
CA VAL A 805 -6.60 -17.63 -24.27
C VAL A 805 -6.53 -17.19 -22.82
N ASP A 806 -5.73 -16.15 -22.61
CA ASP A 806 -5.44 -15.55 -21.31
C ASP A 806 -6.31 -14.31 -21.02
N GLN A 807 -6.22 -13.81 -19.79
CA GLN A 807 -6.95 -12.64 -19.31
C GLN A 807 -6.28 -11.31 -19.65
N THR A 808 -5.18 -11.31 -20.41
CA THR A 808 -4.51 -10.06 -20.79
C THR A 808 -5.47 -9.15 -21.57
N PRO A 809 -5.41 -7.82 -21.36
CA PRO A 809 -6.28 -6.90 -22.08
C PRO A 809 -6.14 -7.10 -23.59
N ILE A 810 -7.27 -7.17 -24.31
CA ILE A 810 -7.29 -7.30 -25.79
C ILE A 810 -6.55 -6.16 -26.50
N GLY A 811 -6.36 -5.02 -25.83
CA GLY A 811 -5.49 -3.94 -26.28
C GLY A 811 -5.13 -3.01 -25.11
N LYS A 812 -3.87 -2.55 -25.07
CA LYS A 812 -3.37 -1.59 -24.06
C LYS A 812 -3.91 -0.17 -24.27
N THR A 813 -4.40 0.14 -25.47
CA THR A 813 -4.88 1.49 -25.83
C THR A 813 -6.41 1.54 -25.93
N PRO A 814 -7.03 2.71 -25.66
CA PRO A 814 -8.48 2.92 -25.86
C PRO A 814 -8.96 2.76 -27.32
N ARG A 815 -8.04 2.59 -28.27
CA ARG A 815 -8.31 2.36 -29.70
C ARG A 815 -8.78 0.94 -30.01
N SER A 816 -8.60 0.00 -29.09
CA SER A 816 -9.16 -1.33 -29.22
C SER A 816 -10.54 -1.39 -28.55
N CYS A 817 -11.49 -2.07 -29.18
CA CYS A 817 -12.84 -2.32 -28.66
C CYS A 817 -13.39 -3.67 -29.17
N PRO A 818 -14.51 -4.18 -28.61
CA PRO A 818 -15.13 -5.43 -29.06
C PRO A 818 -15.37 -5.49 -30.58
N ALA A 819 -15.89 -4.40 -31.18
CA ALA A 819 -16.21 -4.38 -32.60
C ALA A 819 -14.96 -4.49 -33.50
N THR A 820 -13.86 -3.80 -33.14
CA THR A 820 -12.60 -3.88 -33.92
C THR A 820 -11.92 -5.23 -33.73
N TYR A 821 -11.98 -5.80 -32.51
CA TYR A 821 -11.25 -7.02 -32.19
C TYR A 821 -11.87 -8.28 -32.82
N VAL A 822 -13.21 -8.39 -32.79
CA VAL A 822 -13.94 -9.50 -33.45
C VAL A 822 -13.95 -9.30 -34.98
N GLY A 823 -13.69 -8.08 -35.47
CA GLY A 823 -13.48 -7.80 -36.90
C GLY A 823 -14.75 -7.46 -37.69
N PHE A 824 -15.92 -7.34 -37.04
CA PHE A 824 -17.15 -6.92 -37.73
C PHE A 824 -17.25 -5.40 -37.91
N TRP A 825 -16.40 -4.61 -37.24
CA TRP A 825 -16.37 -3.14 -37.39
C TRP A 825 -16.12 -2.69 -38.83
N ASP A 826 -15.26 -3.39 -39.58
CA ASP A 826 -14.96 -3.06 -40.97
C ASP A 826 -16.18 -3.16 -41.88
N GLN A 827 -17.08 -4.10 -41.60
CA GLN A 827 -18.32 -4.26 -42.33
C GLN A 827 -19.28 -3.11 -42.01
N ILE A 828 -19.37 -2.71 -40.74
CA ILE A 828 -20.18 -1.55 -40.31
C ILE A 828 -19.67 -0.26 -40.98
N ARG A 829 -18.35 -0.04 -41.04
CA ARG A 829 -17.77 1.15 -41.71
C ARG A 829 -18.11 1.21 -43.20
N ARG A 830 -18.15 0.06 -43.88
CA ARG A 830 -18.59 -0.02 -45.29
C ARG A 830 -20.06 0.36 -45.44
N LEU A 831 -20.93 -0.13 -44.55
CA LEU A 831 -22.35 0.25 -44.56
C LEU A 831 -22.56 1.76 -44.42
N PHE A 832 -21.79 2.42 -43.54
CA PHE A 832 -21.84 3.89 -43.42
C PHE A 832 -21.31 4.60 -44.69
N ALA A 833 -20.24 4.11 -45.30
CA ALA A 833 -19.73 4.65 -46.56
C ALA A 833 -20.69 4.47 -47.75
N ASP A 834 -21.54 3.44 -47.70
CA ASP A 834 -22.55 3.17 -48.72
C ASP A 834 -23.84 4.00 -48.59
N THR A 835 -23.97 4.80 -47.52
CA THR A 835 -25.10 5.73 -47.38
C THR A 835 -25.06 6.84 -48.43
N THR A 836 -26.23 7.33 -48.83
CA THR A 836 -26.35 8.42 -49.82
C THR A 836 -25.58 9.67 -49.38
N GLU A 837 -25.69 10.03 -48.09
CA GLU A 837 -25.00 11.20 -47.50
C GLU A 837 -23.47 11.07 -47.58
N ALA A 838 -22.92 9.89 -47.28
CA ALA A 838 -21.48 9.63 -47.38
C ALA A 838 -20.99 9.64 -48.83
N ARG A 839 -21.73 9.02 -49.76
CA ARG A 839 -21.38 8.95 -51.18
C ARG A 839 -21.35 10.33 -51.84
N VAL A 840 -22.34 11.19 -51.56
CA VAL A 840 -22.38 12.58 -52.08
C VAL A 840 -21.16 13.38 -51.62
N ARG A 841 -20.66 13.11 -50.42
CA ARG A 841 -19.48 13.80 -49.85
C ARG A 841 -18.15 13.13 -50.22
N GLY A 842 -18.16 12.06 -51.02
CA GLY A 842 -16.96 11.31 -51.41
C GLY A 842 -16.28 10.59 -50.23
N TRP A 843 -17.01 10.30 -49.16
CA TRP A 843 -16.45 9.68 -47.96
C TRP A 843 -16.41 8.17 -48.09
N THR A 844 -15.24 7.59 -47.80
CA THR A 844 -15.03 6.14 -47.80
C THR A 844 -15.05 5.57 -46.38
N ALA A 845 -14.93 4.25 -46.24
CA ALA A 845 -14.88 3.58 -44.94
C ALA A 845 -13.73 4.06 -44.02
N SER A 846 -12.69 4.74 -44.55
CA SER A 846 -11.63 5.33 -43.73
C SER A 846 -12.12 6.51 -42.89
N ARG A 847 -13.10 7.30 -43.38
CA ARG A 847 -13.69 8.43 -42.64
C ARG A 847 -14.37 7.94 -41.36
N PHE A 848 -15.02 6.79 -41.39
CA PHE A 848 -15.73 6.19 -40.26
C PHE A 848 -14.82 5.33 -39.35
N SER A 849 -13.50 5.49 -39.45
CA SER A 849 -12.54 4.86 -38.53
C SER A 849 -11.99 5.89 -37.56
N PHE A 850 -12.18 5.64 -36.26
CA PHE A 850 -11.63 6.47 -35.20
C PHE A 850 -10.10 6.32 -35.05
N ASN A 851 -9.49 5.34 -35.72
CA ASN A 851 -8.03 5.13 -35.72
C ASN A 851 -7.30 5.97 -36.76
N THR A 852 -8.01 6.53 -37.74
CA THR A 852 -7.45 7.26 -38.88
C THR A 852 -7.83 8.74 -38.82
N SER A 853 -6.90 9.61 -39.17
CA SER A 853 -7.16 11.05 -39.25
C SER A 853 -8.19 11.39 -40.32
N GLY A 854 -8.93 12.48 -40.12
CA GLY A 854 -9.95 12.97 -41.06
C GLY A 854 -11.36 12.95 -40.49
N GLY A 855 -11.85 11.81 -39.99
CA GLY A 855 -13.20 11.70 -39.41
C GLY A 855 -13.27 11.62 -37.89
N ARG A 856 -12.16 11.24 -37.24
CA ARG A 856 -12.06 11.17 -35.79
C ARG A 856 -12.08 12.55 -35.13
N CYS A 857 -12.37 12.61 -33.84
CA CYS A 857 -12.15 13.80 -33.04
C CYS A 857 -10.65 14.01 -32.83
N GLU A 858 -10.12 15.19 -33.19
CA GLU A 858 -8.68 15.47 -33.09
C GLU A 858 -8.24 15.73 -31.64
N GLU A 859 -9.11 16.29 -30.80
CA GLU A 859 -8.78 16.62 -29.40
C GLU A 859 -8.45 15.39 -28.54
N CYS A 860 -9.12 14.28 -28.79
CA CYS A 860 -8.84 12.99 -28.12
C CYS A 860 -8.19 11.97 -29.06
N GLU A 861 -7.81 12.38 -30.28
CA GLU A 861 -7.32 11.49 -31.34
C GLU A 861 -8.16 10.22 -31.55
N GLY A 862 -9.49 10.36 -31.50
CA GLY A 862 -10.44 9.25 -31.63
C GLY A 862 -10.56 8.31 -30.42
N GLN A 863 -9.92 8.60 -29.29
CA GLN A 863 -10.04 7.79 -28.07
C GLN A 863 -11.39 7.98 -27.37
N GLY A 864 -11.95 9.19 -27.41
CA GLY A 864 -13.19 9.57 -26.71
C GLY A 864 -12.99 9.95 -25.24
N ILE A 865 -11.79 9.74 -24.69
CA ILE A 865 -11.40 10.09 -23.32
C ILE A 865 -10.05 10.80 -23.33
N LYS A 866 -9.75 11.55 -22.27
CA LYS A 866 -8.44 12.09 -21.94
C LYS A 866 -7.93 11.48 -20.65
N LYS A 867 -6.63 11.19 -20.59
CA LYS A 867 -5.96 10.69 -19.39
C LYS A 867 -5.33 11.87 -18.66
N ILE A 868 -5.68 12.06 -17.39
CA ILE A 868 -5.13 13.09 -16.51
C ILE A 868 -4.18 12.39 -15.55
N ALA A 869 -2.91 12.81 -15.55
CA ALA A 869 -1.90 12.24 -14.66
C ALA A 869 -2.07 12.78 -13.23
N MET A 870 -2.00 11.88 -12.25
CA MET A 870 -2.16 12.21 -10.82
C MET A 870 -0.84 11.94 -10.07
N SER A 871 -0.48 12.77 -9.08
CA SER A 871 0.81 12.63 -8.37
C SER A 871 0.84 11.53 -7.30
N PHE A 872 -0.28 11.28 -6.62
CA PHE A 872 -0.39 10.32 -5.50
C PHE A 872 -1.54 9.31 -5.65
N LEU A 873 -2.41 9.53 -6.63
CA LEU A 873 -3.55 8.68 -6.94
C LEU A 873 -3.35 8.04 -8.32
N PRO A 874 -4.06 6.96 -8.66
CA PRO A 874 -4.07 6.45 -10.02
C PRO A 874 -4.54 7.51 -11.04
N ASP A 875 -3.96 7.49 -12.23
CA ASP A 875 -4.36 8.40 -13.31
C ASP A 875 -5.85 8.26 -13.65
N VAL A 876 -6.56 9.38 -13.69
CA VAL A 876 -8.00 9.42 -13.95
C VAL A 876 -8.27 9.60 -15.44
N ARG A 877 -9.31 8.95 -15.94
CA ARG A 877 -9.78 9.09 -17.32
C ARG A 877 -11.06 9.91 -17.32
N VAL A 878 -11.05 11.02 -18.06
CA VAL A 878 -12.22 11.89 -18.22
C VAL A 878 -12.76 11.81 -19.64
N THR A 879 -14.07 11.92 -19.80
CA THR A 879 -14.71 11.98 -21.11
C THR A 879 -14.22 13.21 -21.89
N CYS A 880 -13.94 13.04 -23.18
CA CYS A 880 -13.51 14.17 -24.03
C CYS A 880 -14.68 15.15 -24.21
N GLU A 881 -14.52 16.38 -23.74
CA GLU A 881 -15.54 17.44 -23.84
C GLU A 881 -15.90 17.78 -25.30
N SER A 882 -14.93 17.78 -26.22
CA SER A 882 -15.16 18.18 -27.61
C SER A 882 -16.04 17.22 -28.41
N CYS A 883 -15.99 15.92 -28.12
CA CYS A 883 -16.83 14.92 -28.81
C CYS A 883 -17.85 14.25 -27.89
N ASN A 884 -17.89 14.63 -26.61
CA ASN A 884 -18.70 14.00 -25.57
C ASN A 884 -18.58 12.46 -25.58
N GLY A 885 -17.37 11.95 -25.79
CA GLY A 885 -17.10 10.50 -25.88
C GLY A 885 -17.44 9.82 -27.21
N ALA A 886 -18.02 10.52 -28.19
CA ALA A 886 -18.46 9.94 -29.47
C ALA A 886 -17.30 9.55 -30.41
N ARG A 887 -16.06 9.97 -30.15
CA ARG A 887 -14.82 9.68 -30.89
C ARG A 887 -14.69 10.27 -32.29
N PHE A 888 -15.74 10.85 -32.84
CA PHE A 888 -15.76 11.43 -34.19
C PHE A 888 -16.02 12.94 -34.13
N ASN A 889 -15.64 13.64 -35.20
CA ASN A 889 -15.99 15.04 -35.37
C ASN A 889 -17.47 15.22 -35.80
N ALA A 890 -17.99 16.43 -35.63
CA ALA A 890 -19.40 16.75 -35.90
C ALA A 890 -19.83 16.41 -37.35
N ASP A 891 -18.96 16.66 -38.33
CA ASP A 891 -19.23 16.34 -39.74
C ASP A 891 -19.47 14.85 -39.95
N THR A 892 -18.64 14.00 -39.35
CA THR A 892 -18.75 12.54 -39.49
C THR A 892 -19.99 12.01 -38.76
N LEU A 893 -20.36 12.63 -37.63
CA LEU A 893 -21.57 12.30 -36.88
C LEU A 893 -22.87 12.73 -37.58
N SER A 894 -22.80 13.59 -38.59
CA SER A 894 -24.00 13.99 -39.35
C SER A 894 -24.52 12.90 -40.28
N VAL A 895 -23.70 11.90 -40.64
CA VAL A 895 -24.12 10.78 -41.50
C VAL A 895 -24.87 9.73 -40.68
N LYS A 896 -26.06 9.34 -41.15
CA LYS A 896 -26.94 8.40 -40.43
C LYS A 896 -27.23 7.13 -41.22
N LEU A 897 -27.14 5.99 -40.52
CA LEU A 897 -27.63 4.70 -40.98
C LEU A 897 -28.87 4.33 -40.16
N ARG A 898 -30.01 4.13 -40.83
CA ARG A 898 -31.32 3.84 -40.17
C ARG A 898 -31.63 4.80 -39.01
N GLY A 899 -31.33 6.08 -39.19
CA GLY A 899 -31.59 7.14 -38.21
C GLY A 899 -30.53 7.32 -37.11
N LYS A 900 -29.49 6.49 -37.06
CA LYS A 900 -28.41 6.58 -36.06
C LYS A 900 -27.05 6.87 -36.68
N ASN A 901 -26.25 7.70 -36.01
CA ASN A 901 -24.89 8.03 -36.46
C ASN A 901 -23.85 6.98 -36.01
N VAL A 902 -22.62 7.08 -36.51
CA VAL A 902 -21.54 6.11 -36.22
C VAL A 902 -21.15 6.05 -34.72
N GLY A 903 -21.22 7.18 -34.01
CA GLY A 903 -20.97 7.23 -32.56
C GLY A 903 -22.09 6.56 -31.75
N GLU A 904 -23.34 6.78 -32.14
CA GLU A 904 -24.52 6.13 -31.53
C GLU A 904 -24.52 4.62 -31.77
N VAL A 905 -24.07 4.15 -32.95
CA VAL A 905 -23.89 2.72 -33.23
C VAL A 905 -22.80 2.13 -32.32
N LEU A 906 -21.68 2.81 -32.12
CA LEU A 906 -20.65 2.36 -31.17
C LEU A 906 -21.15 2.30 -29.72
N ALA A 907 -22.08 3.18 -29.34
CA ALA A 907 -22.68 3.22 -28.02
C ALA A 907 -23.80 2.19 -27.79
N MET A 908 -24.27 1.49 -28.84
CA MET A 908 -25.22 0.38 -28.68
C MET A 908 -24.58 -0.77 -27.92
N ASN A 909 -25.36 -1.43 -27.06
CA ASN A 909 -24.97 -2.73 -26.55
C ASN A 909 -25.14 -3.82 -27.61
N VAL A 910 -24.52 -4.98 -27.40
CA VAL A 910 -24.58 -6.12 -28.33
C VAL A 910 -26.02 -6.58 -28.57
N ASP A 911 -26.87 -6.58 -27.54
CA ASP A 911 -28.28 -6.99 -27.68
C ASP A 911 -29.07 -6.04 -28.60
N GLU A 912 -28.96 -4.72 -28.42
CA GLU A 912 -29.56 -3.72 -29.30
C GLU A 912 -28.99 -3.81 -30.72
N ALA A 913 -27.68 -4.05 -30.84
CA ALA A 913 -27.01 -4.17 -32.12
C ALA A 913 -27.45 -5.43 -32.88
N LEU A 914 -27.76 -6.53 -32.17
CA LEU A 914 -28.21 -7.78 -32.79
C LEU A 914 -29.51 -7.57 -33.56
N ASP A 915 -30.46 -6.86 -32.95
CA ASP A 915 -31.72 -6.48 -33.60
C ASP A 915 -31.50 -5.43 -34.71
N PHE A 916 -30.63 -4.46 -34.47
CA PHE A 916 -30.33 -3.40 -35.44
C PHE A 916 -29.66 -3.94 -36.72
N PHE A 917 -28.83 -4.98 -36.61
CA PHE A 917 -28.13 -5.61 -37.73
C PHE A 917 -28.72 -6.97 -38.16
N ALA A 918 -29.98 -7.27 -37.79
CA ALA A 918 -30.64 -8.52 -38.14
C ALA A 918 -30.67 -8.82 -39.66
N ALA A 919 -30.63 -7.79 -40.52
CA ALA A 919 -30.58 -7.92 -41.97
C ALA A 919 -29.17 -8.26 -42.53
N HIS A 920 -28.13 -8.33 -41.70
CA HIS A 920 -26.74 -8.56 -42.09
C HIS A 920 -26.18 -9.82 -41.43
N PRO A 921 -26.29 -11.01 -42.07
CA PRO A 921 -26.00 -12.30 -41.45
C PRO A 921 -24.59 -12.43 -40.88
N SER A 922 -23.59 -11.84 -41.53
CA SER A 922 -22.19 -11.87 -41.10
C SER A 922 -21.97 -11.10 -39.79
N ILE A 923 -22.58 -9.92 -39.65
CA ILE A 923 -22.52 -9.11 -38.43
C ILE A 923 -23.36 -9.78 -37.33
N GLN A 924 -24.57 -10.22 -37.67
CA GLN A 924 -25.48 -10.89 -36.76
C GLN A 924 -24.87 -12.14 -36.13
N ARG A 925 -24.16 -12.97 -36.90
CA ARG A 925 -23.45 -14.16 -36.38
C ARG A 925 -22.45 -13.78 -35.29
N CYS A 926 -21.63 -12.75 -35.50
CA CYS A 926 -20.64 -12.30 -34.52
C CYS A 926 -21.31 -11.74 -33.26
N LEU A 927 -22.37 -10.93 -33.42
CA LEU A 927 -23.12 -10.38 -32.29
C LEU A 927 -23.84 -11.48 -31.49
N LYS A 928 -24.38 -12.49 -32.17
CA LYS A 928 -25.02 -13.63 -31.50
C LYS A 928 -24.02 -14.43 -30.67
N LEU A 929 -22.81 -14.65 -31.19
CA LEU A 929 -21.75 -15.30 -30.41
C LEU A 929 -21.34 -14.47 -29.18
N LEU A 930 -21.23 -13.14 -29.30
CA LEU A 930 -21.00 -12.25 -28.15
C LEU A 930 -22.13 -12.38 -27.10
N GLN A 931 -23.39 -12.45 -27.54
CA GLN A 931 -24.53 -12.66 -26.64
C GLN A 931 -24.48 -14.05 -25.97
N ASP A 932 -24.18 -15.11 -26.73
CA ASP A 932 -24.13 -16.50 -26.25
C ASP A 932 -23.07 -16.68 -25.14
N VAL A 933 -21.94 -15.96 -25.20
CA VAL A 933 -20.91 -15.97 -24.14
C VAL A 933 -21.25 -15.03 -22.95
N GLY A 934 -22.44 -14.41 -22.95
CA GLY A 934 -22.90 -13.53 -21.87
C GLY A 934 -22.44 -12.07 -21.98
N LEU A 935 -21.96 -11.61 -23.14
CA LEU A 935 -21.48 -10.24 -23.36
C LEU A 935 -22.52 -9.33 -24.03
N GLY A 936 -23.81 -9.67 -23.96
CA GLY A 936 -24.92 -8.90 -24.56
C GLY A 936 -24.98 -7.43 -24.13
N TYR A 937 -24.54 -7.13 -22.91
CA TYR A 937 -24.56 -5.80 -22.32
C TYR A 937 -23.43 -4.87 -22.75
N LEU A 938 -22.32 -5.42 -23.26
CA LEU A 938 -21.16 -4.60 -23.64
C LEU A 938 -21.52 -3.70 -24.80
N THR A 939 -21.01 -2.47 -24.78
CA THR A 939 -21.14 -1.58 -25.94
C THR A 939 -20.16 -1.97 -27.04
N LEU A 940 -20.55 -1.84 -28.31
CA LEU A 940 -19.69 -2.19 -29.45
C LEU A 940 -18.35 -1.44 -29.43
N GLY A 941 -18.39 -0.20 -28.96
CA GLY A 941 -17.26 0.70 -28.84
C GLY A 941 -16.55 0.67 -27.48
N GLN A 942 -16.94 -0.16 -26.52
CA GLN A 942 -16.35 -0.15 -25.18
C GLN A 942 -14.82 -0.27 -25.25
N GLN A 943 -14.10 0.60 -24.54
CA GLN A 943 -12.64 0.68 -24.64
C GLN A 943 -12.00 -0.55 -23.99
N SER A 944 -11.02 -1.16 -24.64
CA SER A 944 -10.32 -2.34 -24.10
C SER A 944 -9.79 -2.18 -22.67
N PRO A 945 -9.21 -1.04 -22.26
CA PRO A 945 -8.71 -0.88 -20.89
C PRO A 945 -9.81 -0.70 -19.84
N THR A 946 -11.09 -0.65 -20.23
CA THR A 946 -12.26 -0.62 -19.33
C THR A 946 -12.91 -2.00 -19.19
N LEU A 947 -12.44 -3.00 -19.95
CA LEU A 947 -12.96 -4.36 -19.89
C LEU A 947 -12.34 -5.14 -18.73
N SER A 948 -13.14 -6.02 -18.12
CA SER A 948 -12.66 -7.01 -17.15
C SER A 948 -11.78 -8.07 -17.84
N GLY A 949 -11.00 -8.82 -17.05
CA GLY A 949 -10.14 -9.89 -17.58
C GLY A 949 -10.97 -10.97 -18.27
N GLY A 950 -12.05 -11.41 -17.62
CA GLY A 950 -12.99 -12.38 -18.16
C GLY A 950 -13.79 -11.86 -19.37
N GLU A 951 -14.12 -10.56 -19.44
CA GLU A 951 -14.71 -9.97 -20.65
C GLU A 951 -13.74 -10.03 -21.84
N ALA A 952 -12.48 -9.62 -21.64
CA ALA A 952 -11.45 -9.68 -22.66
C ALA A 952 -11.22 -11.12 -23.16
N GLN A 953 -11.17 -12.09 -22.25
CA GLN A 953 -11.00 -13.50 -22.57
C GLN A 953 -12.17 -14.06 -23.39
N ARG A 954 -13.42 -13.75 -23.01
CA ARG A 954 -14.61 -14.16 -23.77
C ARG A 954 -14.66 -13.53 -25.17
N ILE A 955 -14.23 -12.28 -25.33
CA ILE A 955 -14.08 -11.64 -26.65
C ILE A 955 -13.05 -12.39 -27.51
N LYS A 956 -11.92 -12.83 -26.93
CA LYS A 956 -10.92 -13.66 -27.63
C LYS A 956 -11.52 -14.99 -28.09
N LEU A 957 -12.28 -15.67 -27.23
CA LEU A 957 -13.00 -16.90 -27.59
C LEU A 957 -13.98 -16.66 -28.75
N VAL A 958 -14.76 -15.59 -28.71
CA VAL A 958 -15.70 -15.24 -29.78
C VAL A 958 -14.99 -14.94 -31.09
N SER A 959 -13.86 -14.23 -31.05
CA SER A 959 -13.04 -13.96 -32.24
C SER A 959 -12.61 -15.25 -32.93
N GLU A 960 -12.24 -16.29 -32.17
CA GLU A 960 -11.97 -17.61 -32.75
C GLU A 960 -13.24 -18.28 -33.25
N LEU A 961 -14.32 -18.37 -32.45
CA LEU A 961 -15.60 -19.00 -32.86
C LEU A 961 -16.26 -18.39 -34.10
N SER A 962 -15.96 -17.12 -34.39
CA SER A 962 -16.49 -16.39 -35.55
C SER A 962 -15.91 -16.89 -36.89
N LYS A 963 -14.76 -17.58 -36.87
CA LYS A 963 -14.09 -18.10 -38.09
C LYS A 963 -14.89 -19.26 -38.70
N SER A 964 -14.71 -19.50 -40.01
CA SER A 964 -15.57 -20.43 -40.77
C SER A 964 -14.93 -21.80 -41.07
N SER A 965 -13.64 -21.98 -40.80
CA SER A 965 -12.91 -23.24 -40.96
C SER A 965 -11.86 -23.34 -39.86
N PHE A 966 -11.75 -24.50 -39.22
CA PHE A 966 -10.86 -24.69 -38.08
C PHE A 966 -9.92 -25.88 -38.29
N PRO A 967 -8.59 -25.67 -38.26
CA PRO A 967 -7.67 -26.77 -38.03
C PRO A 967 -7.91 -27.37 -36.64
N LYS A 968 -7.51 -28.63 -36.43
CA LYS A 968 -7.62 -29.28 -35.10
C LYS A 968 -6.78 -28.52 -34.08
N THR A 969 -7.47 -27.77 -33.22
CA THR A 969 -6.85 -26.81 -32.30
C THR A 969 -6.90 -27.31 -30.86
N LEU A 970 -5.80 -27.12 -30.12
CA LEU A 970 -5.75 -27.21 -28.66
C LEU A 970 -5.90 -25.80 -28.09
N TYR A 971 -6.96 -25.56 -27.32
CA TYR A 971 -7.17 -24.33 -26.58
C TYR A 971 -6.65 -24.50 -25.15
N VAL A 972 -5.83 -23.56 -24.68
CA VAL A 972 -5.35 -23.47 -23.30
C VAL A 972 -5.97 -22.22 -22.69
N LEU A 973 -6.91 -22.38 -21.76
CA LEU A 973 -7.59 -21.28 -21.09
C LEU A 973 -7.12 -21.19 -19.65
N ASP A 974 -6.71 -20.00 -19.24
CA ASP A 974 -6.29 -19.71 -17.87
C ASP A 974 -7.47 -19.08 -17.10
N GLU A 975 -8.01 -19.83 -16.13
CA GLU A 975 -9.11 -19.45 -15.23
C GLU A 975 -10.26 -18.69 -15.92
N PRO A 976 -10.97 -19.33 -16.89
CA PRO A 976 -12.01 -18.67 -17.66
C PRO A 976 -13.27 -18.29 -16.88
N THR A 977 -13.45 -18.78 -15.65
CA THR A 977 -14.57 -18.42 -14.77
C THR A 977 -14.34 -17.16 -13.94
N VAL A 978 -13.18 -16.52 -14.05
CA VAL A 978 -12.85 -15.33 -13.26
C VAL A 978 -13.83 -14.19 -13.51
N GLY A 979 -14.46 -13.73 -12.42
CA GLY A 979 -15.44 -12.64 -12.40
C GLY A 979 -16.78 -12.99 -13.04
N LEU A 980 -17.10 -14.28 -13.15
CA LEU A 980 -18.37 -14.74 -13.69
C LEU A 980 -19.36 -15.09 -12.57
N HIS A 981 -20.58 -14.61 -12.72
CA HIS A 981 -21.73 -15.07 -11.95
C HIS A 981 -22.09 -16.52 -12.33
N MET A 982 -22.73 -17.29 -11.45
CA MET A 982 -23.12 -18.71 -11.72
C MET A 982 -23.85 -18.89 -13.05
N ALA A 983 -24.76 -17.97 -13.38
CA ALA A 983 -25.49 -17.96 -14.65
C ALA A 983 -24.59 -17.75 -15.89
N ASP A 984 -23.48 -17.04 -15.75
CA ASP A 984 -22.51 -16.83 -16.82
C ASP A 984 -21.51 -18.00 -16.90
N VAL A 985 -21.22 -18.66 -15.77
CA VAL A 985 -20.48 -19.93 -15.73
C VAL A 985 -21.23 -21.02 -16.51
N GLU A 986 -22.55 -21.15 -16.33
CA GLU A 986 -23.40 -22.06 -17.12
C GLU A 986 -23.24 -21.81 -18.63
N LYS A 987 -23.37 -20.56 -19.07
CA LYS A 987 -23.18 -20.19 -20.50
C LYS A 987 -21.79 -20.53 -21.00
N LEU A 988 -20.75 -20.27 -20.20
CA LEU A 988 -19.38 -20.61 -20.53
C LEU A 988 -19.20 -22.12 -20.72
N ILE A 989 -19.75 -22.94 -19.81
CA ILE A 989 -19.73 -24.40 -19.94
C ILE A 989 -20.30 -24.82 -21.30
N HIS A 990 -21.47 -24.31 -21.69
CA HIS A 990 -22.05 -24.62 -23.01
C HIS A 990 -21.10 -24.27 -24.17
N VAL A 991 -20.39 -23.15 -24.07
CA VAL A 991 -19.42 -22.71 -25.10
C VAL A 991 -18.20 -23.63 -25.14
N LEU A 992 -17.67 -24.05 -23.99
CA LEU A 992 -16.55 -25.00 -23.91
C LEU A 992 -16.94 -26.35 -24.53
N HIS A 993 -18.15 -26.85 -24.25
CA HIS A 993 -18.65 -28.09 -24.85
C HIS A 993 -18.80 -27.96 -26.37
N ARG A 994 -19.32 -26.82 -26.87
CA ARG A 994 -19.41 -26.56 -28.33
C ARG A 994 -18.06 -26.61 -29.03
N LEU A 995 -16.99 -26.11 -28.40
CA LEU A 995 -15.63 -26.21 -28.94
C LEU A 995 -15.16 -27.67 -29.02
N VAL A 996 -15.39 -28.45 -27.97
CA VAL A 996 -15.00 -29.86 -27.94
C VAL A 996 -15.81 -30.69 -28.95
N ASP A 997 -17.11 -30.42 -29.09
CA ASP A 997 -17.99 -31.09 -30.05
C ASP A 997 -17.61 -30.79 -31.51
N ALA A 998 -17.00 -29.63 -31.77
CA ALA A 998 -16.37 -29.30 -33.05
C ALA A 998 -15.06 -30.07 -33.32
N GLY A 999 -14.63 -30.95 -32.40
CA GLY A 999 -13.43 -31.78 -32.53
C GLY A 999 -12.15 -31.14 -31.98
N HIS A 1000 -12.27 -30.04 -31.22
CA HIS A 1000 -11.14 -29.39 -30.57
C HIS A 1000 -10.83 -30.01 -29.21
N THR A 1001 -9.61 -29.77 -28.72
CA THR A 1001 -9.24 -30.10 -27.34
C THR A 1001 -9.23 -28.82 -26.54
N VAL A 1002 -9.87 -28.82 -25.37
CA VAL A 1002 -9.95 -27.64 -24.50
C VAL A 1002 -9.32 -28.00 -23.17
N LEU A 1003 -8.18 -27.40 -22.86
CA LEU A 1003 -7.50 -27.51 -21.59
C LEU A 1003 -7.74 -26.23 -20.79
N VAL A 1004 -8.38 -26.38 -19.63
CA VAL A 1004 -8.70 -25.25 -18.73
C VAL A 1004 -7.89 -25.39 -17.44
N ILE A 1005 -7.27 -24.30 -16.99
CA ILE A 1005 -6.75 -24.18 -15.63
C ILE A 1005 -7.89 -23.62 -14.80
N GLU A 1006 -8.38 -24.38 -13.82
CA GLU A 1006 -9.59 -23.98 -13.08
C GLU A 1006 -9.58 -24.35 -11.60
N HIS A 1007 -10.36 -23.57 -10.88
CA HIS A 1007 -10.66 -23.68 -9.46
C HIS A 1007 -12.18 -23.80 -9.21
N ASN A 1008 -13.01 -23.35 -10.14
CA ASN A 1008 -14.47 -23.43 -10.04
C ASN A 1008 -14.96 -24.88 -10.17
N LEU A 1009 -15.69 -25.36 -9.15
CA LEU A 1009 -16.13 -26.75 -9.07
C LEU A 1009 -17.17 -27.12 -10.13
N ASP A 1010 -18.01 -26.18 -10.61
CA ASP A 1010 -18.97 -26.44 -11.69
C ASP A 1010 -18.24 -26.79 -13.00
N VAL A 1011 -17.21 -26.02 -13.38
CA VAL A 1011 -16.42 -26.31 -14.60
C VAL A 1011 -15.57 -27.58 -14.45
N ILE A 1012 -14.98 -27.80 -13.27
CA ILE A 1012 -14.21 -29.02 -12.98
C ILE A 1012 -15.12 -30.25 -13.05
N ALA A 1013 -16.36 -30.14 -12.55
CA ALA A 1013 -17.35 -31.20 -12.63
C ALA A 1013 -17.80 -31.49 -14.07
N GLU A 1014 -17.72 -30.54 -15.00
CA GLU A 1014 -18.03 -30.76 -16.43
C GLU A 1014 -16.89 -31.36 -17.25
N ALA A 1015 -15.65 -31.32 -16.74
CA ALA A 1015 -14.51 -31.86 -17.46
C ALA A 1015 -14.62 -33.36 -17.76
N ASP A 1016 -14.19 -33.79 -18.95
CA ASP A 1016 -14.08 -35.22 -19.29
C ASP A 1016 -12.87 -35.86 -18.57
N TRP A 1017 -11.87 -35.06 -18.20
CA TRP A 1017 -10.64 -35.49 -17.54
C TRP A 1017 -10.08 -34.40 -16.64
N ILE A 1018 -9.59 -34.76 -15.46
CA ILE A 1018 -8.96 -33.86 -14.50
C ILE A 1018 -7.50 -34.27 -14.32
N ILE A 1019 -6.62 -33.28 -14.16
CA ILE A 1019 -5.23 -33.42 -13.71
C ILE A 1019 -5.10 -32.55 -12.45
N ASP A 1020 -5.01 -33.16 -11.27
CA ASP A 1020 -4.94 -32.47 -9.98
C ASP A 1020 -3.48 -32.37 -9.51
N MET A 1021 -2.98 -31.13 -9.36
CA MET A 1021 -1.61 -30.80 -8.99
C MET A 1021 -1.50 -30.46 -7.49
N GLY A 1022 -0.47 -30.95 -6.82
CA GLY A 1022 -0.28 -30.71 -5.39
C GLY A 1022 0.79 -31.61 -4.75
N PRO A 1023 0.63 -32.05 -3.49
CA PRO A 1023 -0.53 -31.82 -2.60
C PRO A 1023 -0.61 -30.39 -2.04
N GLU A 1024 0.49 -29.65 -1.99
CA GLU A 1024 0.55 -28.26 -1.50
C GLU A 1024 1.09 -27.30 -2.57
N GLY A 1025 1.24 -26.02 -2.22
CA GLY A 1025 1.90 -25.01 -3.05
C GLY A 1025 3.42 -24.92 -2.82
N GLY A 1026 4.15 -24.26 -3.72
CA GLY A 1026 5.59 -24.05 -3.60
C GLY A 1026 6.37 -25.37 -3.63
N ASP A 1027 7.33 -25.54 -2.73
CA ASP A 1027 8.16 -26.76 -2.65
C ASP A 1027 7.40 -28.02 -2.24
N GLY A 1028 6.29 -27.86 -1.52
CA GLY A 1028 5.39 -28.96 -1.16
C GLY A 1028 4.51 -29.44 -2.33
N GLY A 1029 4.56 -28.76 -3.47
CA GLY A 1029 3.78 -29.04 -4.67
C GLY A 1029 4.55 -29.73 -5.79
N GLY A 1030 4.08 -29.49 -7.02
CA GLY A 1030 4.75 -29.92 -8.25
C GLY A 1030 4.63 -31.42 -8.53
N ARG A 1031 3.62 -32.10 -7.99
CA ARG A 1031 3.32 -33.51 -8.27
C ARG A 1031 1.87 -33.65 -8.76
N VAL A 1032 1.64 -34.66 -9.60
CA VAL A 1032 0.28 -35.09 -9.95
C VAL A 1032 -0.27 -35.93 -8.81
N VAL A 1033 -1.31 -35.45 -8.14
CA VAL A 1033 -1.95 -36.14 -7.01
C VAL A 1033 -3.07 -37.06 -7.51
N PHE A 1034 -3.70 -36.69 -8.62
CA PHE A 1034 -4.72 -37.48 -9.28
C PHE A 1034 -4.78 -37.11 -10.78
N GLN A 1035 -5.07 -38.09 -11.62
CA GLN A 1035 -5.48 -37.86 -13.00
C GLN A 1035 -6.57 -38.87 -13.38
N GLY A 1036 -7.64 -38.42 -14.00
CA GLY A 1036 -8.78 -39.27 -14.32
C GLY A 1036 -10.09 -38.52 -14.50
N PRO A 1037 -11.20 -39.25 -14.76
CA PRO A 1037 -12.52 -38.64 -14.85
C PRO A 1037 -12.99 -38.11 -13.46
N PRO A 1038 -13.81 -37.03 -13.41
CA PRO A 1038 -14.27 -36.40 -12.16
C PRO A 1038 -14.90 -37.35 -11.14
N GLU A 1039 -15.64 -38.37 -11.59
CA GLU A 1039 -16.35 -39.32 -10.73
C GLU A 1039 -15.39 -40.21 -9.92
N LYS A 1040 -14.14 -40.36 -10.40
CA LYS A 1040 -13.09 -41.10 -9.70
C LYS A 1040 -12.27 -40.23 -8.74
N ALA A 1041 -12.56 -38.93 -8.64
CA ALA A 1041 -11.84 -38.00 -7.79
C ALA A 1041 -11.80 -38.43 -6.31
N ARG A 1042 -12.83 -39.14 -5.81
CA ARG A 1042 -12.85 -39.68 -4.43
C ARG A 1042 -11.63 -40.57 -4.09
N SER A 1043 -11.00 -41.18 -5.10
CA SER A 1043 -9.79 -42.01 -4.93
C SER A 1043 -8.48 -41.20 -4.82
N GLY A 1044 -8.52 -39.92 -5.20
CA GLY A 1044 -7.38 -39.00 -5.16
C GLY A 1044 -7.12 -38.45 -3.75
N LYS A 1045 -5.86 -38.14 -3.47
CA LYS A 1045 -5.43 -37.57 -2.17
C LYS A 1045 -5.40 -36.03 -2.15
N GLY A 1046 -5.72 -35.38 -3.27
CA GLY A 1046 -5.61 -33.93 -3.44
C GLY A 1046 -6.76 -33.16 -2.80
N HIS A 1047 -6.55 -31.86 -2.57
CA HIS A 1047 -7.58 -30.99 -2.01
C HIS A 1047 -8.77 -30.81 -2.97
N THR A 1048 -8.51 -30.66 -4.27
CA THR A 1048 -9.55 -30.62 -5.31
C THR A 1048 -10.39 -31.90 -5.28
N CYS A 1049 -9.73 -33.05 -5.20
CA CYS A 1049 -10.39 -34.36 -5.19
C CYS A 1049 -11.40 -34.52 -4.05
N LYS A 1050 -11.07 -34.03 -2.85
CA LYS A 1050 -11.97 -34.06 -1.69
C LYS A 1050 -13.18 -33.14 -1.89
N ALA A 1051 -12.92 -31.88 -2.25
CA ALA A 1051 -13.97 -30.90 -2.47
C ALA A 1051 -14.93 -31.31 -3.59
N LEU A 1052 -14.39 -31.82 -4.71
CA LEU A 1052 -15.18 -32.28 -5.85
C LEU A 1052 -16.04 -33.51 -5.50
N ALA A 1053 -15.53 -34.43 -4.68
CA ALA A 1053 -16.31 -35.59 -4.25
C ALA A 1053 -17.53 -35.20 -3.39
N GLU A 1054 -17.36 -34.24 -2.47
CA GLU A 1054 -18.46 -33.68 -1.67
C GLU A 1054 -19.44 -32.89 -2.53
N PHE A 1055 -18.92 -32.07 -3.45
CA PHE A 1055 -19.71 -31.28 -4.39
C PHE A 1055 -20.59 -32.15 -5.30
N LEU A 1056 -20.01 -33.18 -5.93
CA LEU A 1056 -20.76 -34.11 -6.79
C LEU A 1056 -21.79 -34.93 -6.01
N ALA A 1057 -21.54 -35.25 -4.74
CA ALA A 1057 -22.51 -35.97 -3.91
C ALA A 1057 -23.77 -35.11 -3.63
N ASN A 1058 -23.61 -33.79 -3.54
CA ASN A 1058 -24.72 -32.85 -3.31
C ASN A 1058 -25.42 -32.41 -4.61
N ARG A 1059 -24.77 -32.57 -5.77
CA ARG A 1059 -25.23 -32.04 -7.08
C ARG A 1059 -25.37 -33.11 -8.17
N SER A 1060 -25.39 -34.39 -7.81
CA SER A 1060 -25.59 -35.48 -8.77
C SER A 1060 -26.99 -35.41 -9.38
N ALA A 1061 -27.05 -35.49 -10.71
CA ALA A 1061 -28.29 -35.50 -11.49
C ALA A 1061 -29.18 -36.72 -11.19
#